data_AF-Q91UW5-F1
#
_entry.id   AF-Q91UW5-F1
#
_cell.length_a   1.000
_cell.length_b   1.000
_cell.length_c   1.000
_cell.angle_alpha   90.00
_cell.angle_beta   90.00
_cell.angle_gamma   90.00
#
_symmetry.space_group_name_H-M   'P 1'
#
loop_
_entity.id
_entity.type
_entity.pdbx_description
1 polymer ?
#
loop_
_entity_poly.entity_id
_entity_poly.type
_entity_poly.pdbx_seq_one_letter_code
_entity_poly.pdbx_strand_id
1 'polypeptide(L)'
;MEMPKWLKWVLGVVVFIAATVGAVWLAGFFFFAFSKTNPFGKTDFSTWWTYWQFYQADPVIAKRLKVSGIVAAVVAYGAPIVALIAAMREVRSLHGEARFANAGEIEKAGLFGNTGIIIGKLKNRFLMFAGMQFVLLAAPTRSGKGVGIVVPNLLNFSESAVVLDVKLENFLITSKFRAKHGQEVFLFNPFSKNGQTHRYNPLGYISNDPRQRVTEILAIGYALYPGGGKDTFFDDAARNLFLGLCLYLCETPALPRTIGELLRQSSGKGQPIKKYLQDLITARNFKEETTIGDDGEEVVTLVPIDQWDGQGLPPLSMECVDALNRFTSTSDNTLSSILASFNVPLTIWVSPLVDAATAANDFDVRDVRKKRMTIYIGIPANKLAEAELLINLFFSQLINLNTDDLLHSKPELKYSCLLLMDEFAAPGRIGIIDKANAYMAGYGLRLLTIIQSPGQIEAEPRKGYGRESARTLITNHACQIIYTPREQKDANEYSEMLGTYTFKAKGSSRQLGGKAAGGRSESESDQKRALLMPQELKEMSQRQQIINLENTKPIKCEKIAYFQDHVFMDRLKSVAPSLAKLGKKLPTKKQLEDSWGSGECAVDVPYLNLDLHEAVVQARMRELKPADVAKGIDLRTLALDFSKVPLPEGAGIEPEQVEAFVDGFFDALDAANSYDDSEAPEVDDDGASERPSDDELAALDAQAADDDGQEIAVNSVEHADDETPADELVTSSSKPGGASVAKPESHAEPEPVPDHGLGHDQADIEPDGPTDEDLAAMMEDFTPPDDGVMDEADMLAALDEMEAVPEYVEEAESDAPILDLSVLDKPLPSIKNADRH
;
A
#
# COMPACT_ATOMS: atom_id res chain seq x y z
N MET A 1 -53.65 -1.69 -15.03
CA MET A 1 -55.05 -1.80 -15.46
C MET A 1 -55.70 -2.91 -14.64
N GLU A 2 -56.68 -2.63 -13.78
CA GLU A 2 -57.25 -3.68 -12.91
C GLU A 2 -58.19 -4.61 -13.68
N MET A 3 -58.04 -5.93 -13.50
CA MET A 3 -59.02 -6.90 -14.01
C MET A 3 -60.40 -6.67 -13.35
N PRO A 4 -61.49 -6.59 -14.13
CA PRO A 4 -62.83 -6.38 -13.59
C PRO A 4 -63.26 -7.56 -12.70
N LYS A 5 -63.97 -7.27 -11.61
CA LYS A 5 -64.26 -8.25 -10.55
C LYS A 5 -64.96 -9.52 -11.06
N TRP A 6 -65.85 -9.42 -12.05
CA TRP A 6 -66.53 -10.58 -12.63
C TRP A 6 -65.57 -11.54 -13.34
N LEU A 7 -64.52 -11.02 -14.01
CA LEU A 7 -63.54 -11.84 -14.71
C LEU A 7 -62.64 -12.60 -13.72
N LYS A 8 -62.30 -11.97 -12.58
CA LYS A 8 -61.61 -12.63 -11.45
C LYS A 8 -62.44 -13.80 -10.89
N TRP A 9 -63.76 -13.64 -10.76
CA TRP A 9 -64.66 -14.72 -10.36
C TRP A 9 -64.73 -15.86 -11.39
N VAL A 10 -64.88 -15.54 -12.69
CA VAL A 10 -64.89 -16.54 -13.77
C VAL A 10 -63.59 -17.35 -13.78
N LEU A 11 -62.44 -16.68 -13.67
CA LEU A 11 -61.13 -17.35 -13.62
C LEU A 11 -61.01 -18.28 -12.40
N GLY A 12 -61.46 -17.82 -11.22
CA GLY A 12 -61.49 -18.63 -10.01
C GLY A 12 -62.38 -19.88 -10.13
N VAL A 13 -63.55 -19.76 -10.77
CA VAL A 13 -64.44 -20.90 -11.05
C VAL A 13 -63.80 -21.89 -12.03
N VAL A 14 -63.15 -21.40 -13.09
CA VAL A 14 -62.43 -22.26 -14.06
C VAL A 14 -61.28 -23.02 -13.38
N VAL A 15 -60.49 -22.35 -12.54
CA VAL A 15 -59.42 -22.99 -11.76
C VAL A 15 -59.97 -24.01 -10.75
N PHE A 16 -61.09 -23.71 -10.08
CA PHE A 16 -61.74 -24.65 -9.16
C PHE A 16 -62.28 -25.90 -9.89
N ILE A 17 -62.87 -25.74 -11.07
CA ILE A 17 -63.33 -26.87 -11.91
C ILE A 17 -62.13 -27.70 -12.38
N ALA A 18 -61.04 -27.07 -12.83
CA ALA A 18 -59.82 -27.77 -13.22
C ALA A 18 -59.19 -28.55 -12.05
N ALA A 19 -59.13 -27.95 -10.85
CA ALA A 19 -58.69 -28.63 -9.63
C ALA A 19 -59.62 -29.79 -9.23
N THR A 20 -60.94 -29.65 -9.42
CA THR A 20 -61.93 -30.73 -9.20
C THR A 20 -61.66 -31.92 -10.13
N VAL A 21 -61.48 -31.66 -11.43
CA VAL A 21 -61.21 -32.68 -12.45
C VAL A 21 -59.86 -33.37 -12.18
N GLY A 22 -58.83 -32.60 -11.80
CA GLY A 22 -57.55 -33.14 -11.36
C GLY A 22 -57.65 -34.02 -10.11
N ALA A 23 -58.46 -33.62 -9.11
CA ALA A 23 -58.70 -34.40 -7.91
C ALA A 23 -59.35 -35.76 -8.21
N VAL A 24 -60.32 -35.83 -9.14
CA VAL A 24 -60.97 -37.10 -9.52
C VAL A 24 -59.98 -38.04 -10.20
N TRP A 25 -59.12 -37.54 -11.10
CA TRP A 25 -58.06 -38.35 -11.72
C TRP A 25 -57.03 -38.83 -10.68
N LEU A 26 -56.55 -37.92 -9.82
CA LEU A 26 -55.63 -38.27 -8.73
C LEU A 26 -56.23 -39.31 -7.77
N ALA A 27 -57.53 -39.28 -7.50
CA ALA A 27 -58.19 -40.28 -6.66
C ALA A 27 -58.13 -41.69 -7.26
N GLY A 28 -58.20 -41.80 -8.60
CA GLY A 28 -57.97 -43.04 -9.35
C GLY A 28 -56.49 -43.47 -9.36
N PHE A 29 -55.57 -42.51 -9.51
CA PHE A 29 -54.12 -42.74 -9.47
C PHE A 29 -53.69 -43.31 -8.11
N PHE A 30 -54.07 -42.64 -7.02
CA PHE A 30 -53.78 -43.09 -5.65
C PHE A 30 -54.51 -44.39 -5.30
N PHE A 31 -55.69 -44.67 -5.87
CA PHE A 31 -56.37 -45.94 -5.64
C PHE A 31 -55.57 -47.14 -6.17
N PHE A 32 -55.02 -47.04 -7.39
CA PHE A 32 -54.14 -48.09 -7.92
C PHE A 32 -52.80 -48.15 -7.18
N ALA A 33 -52.17 -47.01 -6.90
CA ALA A 33 -50.92 -46.97 -6.11
C ALA A 33 -51.07 -47.65 -4.73
N PHE A 34 -52.13 -47.34 -3.98
CA PHE A 34 -52.43 -47.99 -2.69
C PHE A 34 -52.90 -49.44 -2.82
N SER A 35 -53.28 -49.87 -4.03
CA SER A 35 -53.58 -51.27 -4.35
C SER A 35 -52.37 -52.04 -4.93
N LYS A 36 -51.19 -51.41 -4.97
CA LYS A 36 -49.94 -51.93 -5.56
C LYS A 36 -50.04 -52.29 -7.06
N THR A 37 -51.02 -51.74 -7.78
CA THR A 37 -51.11 -51.84 -9.24
C THR A 37 -50.48 -50.60 -9.87
N ASN A 38 -49.79 -50.78 -11.01
CA ASN A 38 -49.21 -49.65 -11.74
C ASN A 38 -50.33 -48.71 -12.25
N PRO A 39 -50.37 -47.42 -11.83
CA PRO A 39 -51.40 -46.47 -12.26
C PRO A 39 -51.15 -45.91 -13.67
N PHE A 40 -49.89 -45.88 -14.12
CA PHE A 40 -49.53 -45.29 -15.41
C PHE A 40 -50.14 -46.06 -16.58
N GLY A 41 -50.80 -45.33 -17.49
CA GLY A 41 -51.52 -45.91 -18.62
C GLY A 41 -52.82 -46.65 -18.27
N LYS A 42 -53.25 -46.63 -16.99
CA LYS A 42 -54.49 -47.29 -16.53
C LYS A 42 -55.47 -46.38 -15.79
N THR A 43 -55.00 -45.26 -15.24
CA THR A 43 -55.88 -44.26 -14.61
C THR A 43 -56.52 -43.32 -15.65
N ASP A 44 -57.84 -43.35 -15.70
CA ASP A 44 -58.70 -42.41 -16.41
C ASP A 44 -59.58 -41.61 -15.41
N PHE A 45 -60.17 -40.49 -15.84
CA PHE A 45 -61.10 -39.67 -15.07
C PHE A 45 -62.34 -40.46 -14.58
N SER A 46 -62.74 -41.53 -15.27
CA SER A 46 -63.80 -42.43 -14.79
C SER A 46 -63.38 -43.36 -13.65
N THR A 47 -62.08 -43.66 -13.50
CA THR A 47 -61.58 -44.82 -12.74
C THR A 47 -62.08 -44.87 -11.30
N TRP A 48 -61.94 -43.78 -10.53
CA TRP A 48 -62.33 -43.79 -9.12
C TRP A 48 -63.85 -44.02 -8.94
N TRP A 49 -64.66 -43.42 -9.82
CA TRP A 49 -66.11 -43.55 -9.80
C TRP A 49 -66.57 -44.95 -10.22
N THR A 50 -65.97 -45.53 -11.26
CA THR A 50 -66.28 -46.89 -11.71
C THR A 50 -65.95 -47.92 -10.62
N TYR A 51 -64.78 -47.83 -9.99
CA TYR A 51 -64.43 -48.73 -8.89
C TYR A 51 -65.29 -48.50 -7.64
N TRP A 52 -65.75 -47.26 -7.38
CA TRP A 52 -66.75 -47.00 -6.35
C TRP A 52 -68.06 -47.74 -6.59
N GLN A 53 -68.63 -47.63 -7.79
CA GLN A 53 -69.91 -48.28 -8.13
C GLN A 53 -69.86 -49.81 -7.96
N PHE A 54 -68.78 -50.48 -8.40
CA PHE A 54 -68.66 -51.93 -8.33
C PHE A 54 -68.19 -52.47 -6.97
N TYR A 55 -67.35 -51.75 -6.22
CA TYR A 55 -66.67 -52.29 -5.02
C TYR A 55 -67.01 -51.59 -3.70
N GLN A 56 -67.97 -50.66 -3.67
CA GLN A 56 -68.46 -50.04 -2.42
C GLN A 56 -68.97 -51.03 -1.35
N ALA A 57 -69.37 -52.25 -1.75
CA ALA A 57 -69.82 -53.31 -0.85
C ALA A 57 -68.67 -54.10 -0.17
N ASP A 58 -67.44 -54.02 -0.70
CA ASP A 58 -66.26 -54.62 -0.07
C ASP A 58 -65.66 -53.62 0.94
N PRO A 59 -65.61 -53.93 2.25
CA PRO A 59 -65.15 -52.99 3.27
C PRO A 59 -63.66 -52.66 3.17
N VAL A 60 -62.83 -53.52 2.56
CA VAL A 60 -61.39 -53.30 2.37
C VAL A 60 -61.16 -52.40 1.17
N ILE A 61 -61.82 -52.64 0.04
CA ILE A 61 -61.69 -51.84 -1.18
C ILE A 61 -62.35 -50.47 -1.00
N ALA A 62 -63.54 -50.40 -0.39
CA ALA A 62 -64.22 -49.14 -0.08
C ALA A 62 -63.39 -48.26 0.89
N LYS A 63 -62.63 -48.85 1.83
CA LYS A 63 -61.69 -48.10 2.68
C LYS A 63 -60.55 -47.49 1.86
N ARG A 64 -59.98 -48.22 0.89
CA ARG A 64 -58.93 -47.70 0.00
C ARG A 64 -59.44 -46.57 -0.90
N LEU A 65 -60.64 -46.71 -1.48
CA LEU A 65 -61.27 -45.66 -2.29
C LEU A 65 -61.55 -44.38 -1.50
N LYS A 66 -62.03 -44.49 -0.25
CA LYS A 66 -62.19 -43.33 0.64
C LYS A 66 -60.87 -42.63 0.92
N VAL A 67 -59.81 -43.39 1.25
CA VAL A 67 -58.47 -42.82 1.53
C VAL A 67 -57.86 -42.18 0.28
N SER A 68 -57.96 -42.80 -0.90
CA SER A 68 -57.43 -42.21 -2.13
C SER A 68 -58.16 -40.94 -2.56
N GLY A 69 -59.48 -40.87 -2.36
CA GLY A 69 -60.27 -39.65 -2.59
C GLY A 69 -59.89 -38.50 -1.64
N ILE A 70 -59.68 -38.80 -0.34
CA ILE A 70 -59.24 -37.81 0.65
C ILE A 70 -57.83 -37.30 0.32
N VAL A 71 -56.88 -38.19 0.03
CA VAL A 71 -55.50 -37.81 -0.33
C VAL A 71 -55.49 -36.96 -1.60
N ALA A 72 -56.27 -37.34 -2.63
CA ALA A 72 -56.37 -36.57 -3.87
C ALA A 72 -56.96 -35.18 -3.65
N ALA A 73 -57.97 -35.02 -2.80
CA ALA A 73 -58.52 -33.71 -2.45
C ALA A 73 -57.50 -32.85 -1.67
N VAL A 74 -56.77 -33.44 -0.72
CA VAL A 74 -55.70 -32.74 0.03
C VAL A 74 -54.57 -32.28 -0.90
N VAL A 75 -54.18 -33.09 -1.89
CA VAL A 75 -53.18 -32.70 -2.90
C VAL A 75 -53.73 -31.61 -3.83
N ALA A 76 -54.93 -31.79 -4.39
CA ALA A 76 -55.49 -30.89 -5.40
C ALA A 76 -55.93 -29.51 -4.87
N TYR A 77 -56.32 -29.41 -3.59
CA TYR A 77 -56.74 -28.14 -2.97
C TYR A 77 -55.76 -27.65 -1.91
N GLY A 78 -55.21 -28.54 -1.08
CA GLY A 78 -54.31 -28.16 0.02
C GLY A 78 -52.99 -27.58 -0.48
N ALA A 79 -52.34 -28.20 -1.47
CA ALA A 79 -51.06 -27.69 -1.99
C ALA A 79 -51.20 -26.31 -2.68
N PRO A 80 -52.22 -26.04 -3.54
CA PRO A 80 -52.46 -24.69 -4.05
C PRO A 80 -52.80 -23.66 -2.97
N ILE A 81 -53.57 -24.03 -1.93
CA ILE A 81 -53.88 -23.11 -0.82
C ILE A 81 -52.61 -22.77 -0.01
N VAL A 82 -51.76 -23.75 0.30
CA VAL A 82 -50.47 -23.50 0.97
C VAL A 82 -49.55 -22.65 0.10
N ALA A 83 -49.48 -22.90 -1.21
CA ALA A 83 -48.72 -22.09 -2.15
C ALA A 83 -49.25 -20.64 -2.24
N LEU A 84 -50.57 -20.45 -2.23
CA LEU A 84 -51.19 -19.12 -2.22
C LEU A 84 -50.90 -18.36 -0.92
N ILE A 85 -50.98 -19.03 0.24
CA ILE A 85 -50.64 -18.44 1.55
C ILE A 85 -49.16 -18.08 1.64
N ALA A 86 -48.28 -18.88 1.03
CA ALA A 86 -46.86 -18.55 0.90
C ALA A 86 -46.63 -17.34 -0.03
N ALA A 87 -47.28 -17.31 -1.20
CA ALA A 87 -47.15 -16.22 -2.18
C ALA A 87 -47.77 -14.88 -1.69
N MET A 88 -48.80 -14.93 -0.85
CA MET A 88 -49.42 -13.73 -0.25
C MET A 88 -48.64 -13.16 0.94
N ARG A 89 -47.56 -13.81 1.39
CA ARG A 89 -46.67 -13.31 2.45
C ARG A 89 -45.58 -12.36 1.90
N GLU A 90 -46.00 -11.29 1.21
CA GLU A 90 -45.14 -10.09 1.08
C GLU A 90 -45.01 -9.40 2.45
N VAL A 91 -44.14 -9.92 3.30
CA VAL A 91 -43.79 -9.27 4.58
C VAL A 91 -42.84 -8.12 4.28
N ARG A 92 -43.40 -6.98 3.85
CA ARG A 92 -42.65 -5.74 3.70
C ARG A 92 -42.18 -5.28 5.08
N SER A 93 -40.87 -5.22 5.24
CA SER A 93 -40.17 -4.78 6.44
C SER A 93 -40.38 -3.28 6.69
N LEU A 94 -40.59 -2.89 7.94
CA LEU A 94 -40.79 -1.49 8.35
C LEU A 94 -39.47 -0.73 8.61
N HIS A 95 -38.41 -1.47 8.92
CA HIS A 95 -37.12 -0.95 9.37
C HIS A 95 -35.91 -1.57 8.66
N GLY A 96 -36.14 -2.13 7.47
CA GLY A 96 -35.12 -2.72 6.60
C GLY A 96 -34.95 -4.24 6.73
N GLU A 97 -34.03 -4.77 5.91
CA GLU A 97 -33.74 -6.21 5.71
C GLU A 97 -32.22 -6.47 5.69
N ALA A 98 -31.49 -5.76 6.54
CA ALA A 98 -30.09 -6.05 6.77
C ALA A 98 -29.93 -7.51 7.28
N ARG A 99 -29.11 -8.28 6.57
CA ARG A 99 -28.68 -9.63 6.94
C ARG A 99 -27.36 -9.90 6.24
N PHE A 100 -26.59 -10.86 6.77
CA PHE A 100 -25.42 -11.34 6.05
C PHE A 100 -25.81 -12.06 4.74
N ALA A 101 -24.88 -12.07 3.78
CA ALA A 101 -25.01 -12.81 2.54
C ALA A 101 -25.05 -14.33 2.77
N ASN A 102 -25.78 -15.05 1.92
CA ASN A 102 -25.74 -16.50 1.84
C ASN A 102 -24.70 -16.98 0.80
N ALA A 103 -24.36 -18.27 0.81
CA ALA A 103 -23.33 -18.83 -0.06
C ALA A 103 -23.58 -18.60 -1.57
N GLY A 104 -24.85 -18.60 -2.02
CA GLY A 104 -25.20 -18.32 -3.43
C GLY A 104 -25.10 -16.84 -3.81
N GLU A 105 -25.24 -15.92 -2.84
CA GLU A 105 -24.96 -14.49 -3.06
C GLU A 105 -23.45 -14.23 -3.14
N ILE A 106 -22.66 -14.93 -2.31
CA ILE A 106 -21.18 -14.90 -2.32
C ILE A 106 -20.62 -15.51 -3.62
N GLU A 107 -21.22 -16.60 -4.10
CA GLU A 107 -20.89 -17.23 -5.39
C GLU A 107 -21.26 -16.32 -6.57
N LYS A 108 -22.44 -15.68 -6.54
CA LYS A 108 -22.86 -14.69 -7.54
C LYS A 108 -21.96 -13.45 -7.56
N ALA A 109 -21.38 -13.06 -6.42
CA ALA A 109 -20.36 -12.01 -6.33
C ALA A 109 -18.97 -12.45 -6.85
N GLY A 110 -18.82 -13.69 -7.33
CA GLY A 110 -17.59 -14.22 -7.92
C GLY A 110 -16.53 -14.66 -6.91
N LEU A 111 -16.81 -14.59 -5.60
CA LEU A 111 -15.80 -14.75 -4.55
C LEU A 111 -15.30 -16.19 -4.34
N PHE A 112 -15.88 -17.19 -5.01
CA PHE A 112 -15.36 -18.56 -5.05
C PHE A 112 -14.51 -18.86 -6.30
N GLY A 113 -14.03 -17.83 -7.01
CA GLY A 113 -13.01 -17.98 -8.06
C GLY A 113 -11.64 -18.35 -7.50
N ASN A 114 -10.67 -18.60 -8.39
CA ASN A 114 -9.30 -19.00 -8.04
C ASN A 114 -8.25 -17.86 -8.17
N THR A 115 -8.67 -16.66 -8.59
CA THR A 115 -7.77 -15.55 -8.98
C THR A 115 -8.09 -14.23 -8.28
N GLY A 116 -7.07 -13.39 -8.10
CA GLY A 116 -7.19 -12.06 -7.49
C GLY A 116 -6.66 -11.99 -6.06
N ILE A 117 -7.19 -11.03 -5.30
CA ILE A 117 -6.79 -10.75 -3.92
C ILE A 117 -7.57 -11.66 -2.98
N ILE A 118 -6.89 -12.38 -2.08
CA ILE A 118 -7.56 -13.13 -1.01
C ILE A 118 -8.08 -12.12 0.02
N ILE A 119 -9.38 -12.15 0.31
CA ILE A 119 -10.04 -11.20 1.23
C ILE A 119 -10.61 -11.83 2.51
N GLY A 120 -10.54 -13.17 2.65
CA GLY A 120 -11.02 -13.89 3.84
C GLY A 120 -11.21 -15.39 3.59
N LYS A 121 -11.79 -16.10 4.56
CA LYS A 121 -12.08 -17.54 4.46
C LYS A 121 -13.51 -17.84 4.94
N LEU A 122 -14.25 -18.67 4.20
CA LEU A 122 -15.59 -19.14 4.57
C LEU A 122 -15.57 -20.67 4.67
N LYS A 123 -15.53 -21.18 5.90
CA LYS A 123 -15.25 -22.60 6.20
C LYS A 123 -13.91 -23.00 5.55
N ASN A 124 -13.92 -23.94 4.61
CA ASN A 124 -12.70 -24.42 3.94
C ASN A 124 -12.46 -23.80 2.54
N ARG A 125 -13.18 -22.74 2.14
CA ARG A 125 -12.89 -21.97 0.91
C ARG A 125 -12.34 -20.59 1.24
N PHE A 126 -11.29 -20.17 0.53
CA PHE A 126 -10.89 -18.76 0.48
C PHE A 126 -11.93 -17.93 -0.30
N LEU A 127 -11.99 -16.65 0.02
CA LEU A 127 -12.78 -15.65 -0.71
C LEU A 127 -11.83 -14.82 -1.58
N MET A 128 -12.03 -14.87 -2.89
CA MET A 128 -11.12 -14.33 -3.90
C MET A 128 -11.73 -13.14 -4.63
N PHE A 129 -11.15 -11.96 -4.48
CA PHE A 129 -11.57 -10.73 -5.15
C PHE A 129 -10.82 -10.53 -6.47
N ALA A 130 -11.43 -10.98 -7.56
CA ALA A 130 -10.86 -10.89 -8.89
C ALA A 130 -10.82 -9.45 -9.47
N GLY A 131 -11.84 -8.63 -9.18
CA GLY A 131 -12.09 -7.32 -9.83
C GLY A 131 -11.01 -6.25 -9.57
N MET A 132 -10.75 -5.41 -10.58
CA MET A 132 -9.67 -4.40 -10.55
C MET A 132 -9.88 -3.25 -9.54
N GLN A 133 -11.05 -3.16 -8.90
CA GLN A 133 -11.30 -2.23 -7.80
C GLN A 133 -10.40 -2.53 -6.59
N PHE A 134 -10.37 -1.61 -5.64
CA PHE A 134 -9.44 -1.65 -4.51
C PHE A 134 -10.03 -2.34 -3.28
N VAL A 135 -9.13 -2.86 -2.45
CA VAL A 135 -9.44 -3.55 -1.19
C VAL A 135 -8.90 -2.73 -0.02
N LEU A 136 -9.77 -2.30 0.90
CA LEU A 136 -9.40 -1.63 2.14
C LEU A 136 -9.48 -2.63 3.29
N LEU A 137 -8.48 -2.67 4.16
CA LEU A 137 -8.52 -3.39 5.43
C LEU A 137 -8.43 -2.40 6.59
N ALA A 138 -9.51 -2.31 7.38
CA ALA A 138 -9.51 -1.62 8.67
C ALA A 138 -9.23 -2.64 9.79
N ALA A 139 -8.02 -2.58 10.36
CA ALA A 139 -7.48 -3.59 11.26
C ALA A 139 -6.60 -2.98 12.37
N PRO A 140 -7.11 -2.84 13.62
CA PRO A 140 -6.36 -2.29 14.75
C PRO A 140 -5.01 -2.97 15.02
N THR A 141 -4.10 -2.32 15.75
CA THR A 141 -2.78 -2.90 16.08
C THR A 141 -2.89 -4.29 16.74
N ARG A 142 -1.98 -5.22 16.40
CA ARG A 142 -1.97 -6.62 16.91
C ARG A 142 -3.22 -7.46 16.55
N SER A 143 -4.02 -7.08 15.55
CA SER A 143 -5.25 -7.80 15.14
C SER A 143 -5.08 -8.90 14.08
N GLY A 144 -3.84 -9.17 13.64
CA GLY A 144 -3.51 -10.22 12.65
C GLY A 144 -3.49 -9.79 11.19
N LYS A 145 -3.37 -8.49 10.87
CA LYS A 145 -3.39 -7.96 9.48
C LYS A 145 -2.37 -8.64 8.54
N GLY A 146 -1.09 -8.71 8.95
CA GLY A 146 -0.02 -9.35 8.16
C GLY A 146 -0.24 -10.86 7.97
N VAL A 147 -0.68 -11.52 9.05
CA VAL A 147 -0.96 -12.96 9.12
C VAL A 147 -2.14 -13.39 8.24
N GLY A 148 -3.19 -12.56 8.16
CA GLY A 148 -4.47 -12.92 7.53
C GLY A 148 -4.71 -12.34 6.14
N ILE A 149 -4.01 -11.27 5.76
CA ILE A 149 -4.17 -10.64 4.44
C ILE A 149 -2.83 -10.44 3.71
N VAL A 150 -1.79 -9.90 4.35
CA VAL A 150 -0.55 -9.53 3.63
C VAL A 150 0.22 -10.77 3.14
N VAL A 151 0.71 -11.60 4.06
CA VAL A 151 1.48 -12.81 3.72
C VAL A 151 0.66 -13.77 2.84
N PRO A 152 -0.63 -14.07 3.12
CA PRO A 152 -1.48 -14.83 2.21
C PRO A 152 -1.50 -14.30 0.78
N ASN A 153 -1.63 -12.97 0.58
CA ASN A 153 -1.66 -12.39 -0.76
C ASN A 153 -0.29 -12.39 -1.44
N LEU A 154 0.79 -12.09 -0.74
CA LEU A 154 2.15 -12.14 -1.32
C LEU A 154 2.55 -13.58 -1.70
N LEU A 155 2.06 -14.59 -0.98
CA LEU A 155 2.20 -16.01 -1.33
C LEU A 155 1.18 -16.51 -2.37
N ASN A 156 0.28 -15.68 -2.92
CA ASN A 156 -0.78 -16.12 -3.84
C ASN A 156 -0.96 -15.28 -5.11
N PHE A 157 -0.73 -13.97 -5.05
CA PHE A 157 -0.95 -13.05 -6.15
C PHE A 157 0.14 -13.26 -7.21
N SER A 158 -0.22 -13.93 -8.31
CA SER A 158 0.70 -14.44 -9.33
C SER A 158 1.31 -13.37 -10.22
N GLU A 159 0.71 -12.18 -10.28
CA GLU A 159 1.16 -11.03 -11.06
C GLU A 159 2.03 -10.08 -10.19
N SER A 160 2.42 -8.94 -10.74
CA SER A 160 3.38 -8.03 -10.13
C SER A 160 2.87 -7.39 -8.84
N ALA A 161 3.79 -6.96 -7.97
CA ALA A 161 3.44 -6.25 -6.75
C ALA A 161 4.43 -5.15 -6.39
N VAL A 162 3.94 -4.08 -5.77
CA VAL A 162 4.76 -3.08 -5.08
C VAL A 162 4.29 -3.03 -3.63
N VAL A 163 5.20 -3.30 -2.71
CA VAL A 163 4.89 -3.55 -1.30
C VAL A 163 5.54 -2.47 -0.45
N LEU A 164 4.75 -1.64 0.23
CA LEU A 164 5.29 -0.76 1.28
C LEU A 164 5.45 -1.57 2.57
N ASP A 165 6.69 -1.94 2.88
CA ASP A 165 7.04 -2.85 3.97
C ASP A 165 7.82 -2.10 5.07
N VAL A 166 7.08 -1.62 6.07
CA VAL A 166 7.61 -0.81 7.18
C VAL A 166 8.55 -1.61 8.10
N LYS A 167 8.52 -2.95 8.01
CA LYS A 167 9.20 -3.85 8.95
C LYS A 167 10.21 -4.82 8.32
N LEU A 168 10.19 -4.99 7.00
CA LEU A 168 10.87 -6.08 6.27
C LEU A 168 10.32 -7.49 6.56
N GLU A 169 9.35 -7.67 7.46
CA GLU A 169 8.65 -8.95 7.71
C GLU A 169 8.08 -9.54 6.41
N ASN A 170 7.54 -8.70 5.53
CA ASN A 170 6.87 -9.17 4.31
C ASN A 170 7.89 -9.60 3.24
N PHE A 171 8.99 -8.86 3.09
CA PHE A 171 10.14 -9.26 2.27
C PHE A 171 10.76 -10.58 2.74
N LEU A 172 11.09 -10.67 4.04
CA LEU A 172 11.80 -11.82 4.63
C LEU A 172 10.98 -13.12 4.55
N ILE A 173 9.65 -13.05 4.69
CA ILE A 173 8.77 -14.23 4.65
C ILE A 173 8.45 -14.68 3.21
N THR A 174 8.36 -13.75 2.24
CA THR A 174 7.68 -14.07 0.95
C THR A 174 8.49 -13.82 -0.32
N SER A 175 9.63 -13.12 -0.28
CA SER A 175 10.40 -12.77 -1.48
C SER A 175 10.90 -13.99 -2.26
N LYS A 176 11.50 -14.99 -1.60
CA LYS A 176 12.04 -16.20 -2.27
C LYS A 176 10.94 -17.06 -2.89
N PHE A 177 9.77 -17.10 -2.26
CA PHE A 177 8.60 -17.76 -2.83
C PHE A 177 8.18 -17.11 -4.15
N ARG A 178 8.10 -15.78 -4.19
CA ARG A 178 7.72 -15.02 -5.40
C ARG A 178 8.77 -15.16 -6.50
N ALA A 179 10.07 -15.15 -6.15
CA ALA A 179 11.16 -15.39 -7.09
C ALA A 179 11.08 -16.80 -7.71
N LYS A 180 10.91 -17.85 -6.88
CA LYS A 180 10.78 -19.24 -7.35
C LYS A 180 9.59 -19.45 -8.30
N HIS A 181 8.53 -18.64 -8.21
CA HIS A 181 7.37 -18.72 -9.09
C HIS A 181 7.47 -17.78 -10.31
N GLY A 182 8.70 -17.45 -10.73
CA GLY A 182 8.98 -16.75 -11.98
C GLY A 182 8.56 -15.28 -11.93
N GLN A 183 8.98 -14.59 -10.87
CA GLN A 183 9.01 -13.13 -10.79
C GLN A 183 10.44 -12.64 -10.53
N GLU A 184 10.81 -11.50 -11.08
CA GLU A 184 11.98 -10.75 -10.59
C GLU A 184 11.62 -10.12 -9.23
N VAL A 185 12.52 -10.12 -8.25
CA VAL A 185 12.21 -9.62 -6.90
C VAL A 185 13.30 -8.69 -6.39
N PHE A 186 12.89 -7.48 -6.01
CA PHE A 186 13.76 -6.37 -5.63
C PHE A 186 13.38 -5.84 -4.24
N LEU A 187 14.39 -5.40 -3.48
CA LEU A 187 14.24 -4.67 -2.23
C LEU A 187 14.91 -3.30 -2.36
N PHE A 188 14.12 -2.23 -2.27
CA PHE A 188 14.59 -0.85 -2.14
C PHE A 188 14.48 -0.43 -0.66
N ASN A 189 15.62 -0.39 0.02
CA ASN A 189 15.80 0.03 1.41
C ASN A 189 16.90 1.11 1.49
N PRO A 190 16.61 2.37 1.14
CA PRO A 190 17.60 3.45 1.10
C PRO A 190 18.15 3.87 2.47
N PHE A 191 17.64 3.30 3.57
CA PHE A 191 18.10 3.52 4.94
C PHE A 191 18.76 2.26 5.55
N SER A 192 19.13 1.29 4.72
CA SER A 192 19.73 0.03 5.16
C SER A 192 21.11 0.24 5.78
N LYS A 193 21.24 -0.04 7.09
CA LYS A 193 22.49 0.23 7.85
C LYS A 193 23.71 -0.54 7.35
N ASN A 194 23.50 -1.70 6.73
CA ASN A 194 24.55 -2.55 6.16
C ASN A 194 24.67 -2.40 4.62
N GLY A 195 23.99 -1.40 4.04
CA GLY A 195 24.01 -1.18 2.59
C GLY A 195 23.24 -2.21 1.75
N GLN A 196 22.54 -3.20 2.34
CA GLN A 196 21.72 -4.14 1.57
C GLN A 196 20.50 -3.43 0.95
N THR A 197 20.58 -3.09 -0.33
CA THR A 197 19.49 -2.52 -1.12
C THR A 197 19.79 -2.55 -2.62
N HIS A 198 18.77 -2.79 -3.42
CA HIS A 198 18.75 -2.41 -4.83
C HIS A 198 18.61 -0.89 -4.96
N ARG A 199 18.97 -0.33 -6.11
CA ARG A 199 18.98 1.12 -6.35
C ARG A 199 17.78 1.58 -7.18
N TYR A 200 17.26 2.76 -6.85
CA TYR A 200 16.21 3.46 -7.60
C TYR A 200 16.55 4.95 -7.71
N ASN A 201 16.75 5.45 -8.94
CA ASN A 201 17.12 6.82 -9.23
C ASN A 201 15.91 7.59 -9.82
N PRO A 202 15.32 8.56 -9.08
CA PRO A 202 14.21 9.36 -9.57
C PRO A 202 14.52 10.18 -10.83
N LEU A 203 15.77 10.61 -11.05
CA LEU A 203 16.14 11.36 -12.25
C LEU A 203 16.45 10.45 -13.45
N GLY A 204 16.63 9.13 -13.21
CA GLY A 204 16.91 8.14 -14.26
C GLY A 204 15.73 7.85 -15.21
N TYR A 205 14.54 8.37 -14.91
CA TYR A 205 13.33 8.24 -15.74
C TYR A 205 13.07 9.44 -16.66
N ILE A 206 13.86 10.53 -16.53
CA ILE A 206 13.72 11.74 -17.33
C ILE A 206 14.09 11.47 -18.80
N SER A 207 13.23 11.91 -19.71
CA SER A 207 13.36 11.74 -21.14
C SER A 207 14.56 12.48 -21.73
N ASN A 208 15.25 11.81 -22.65
CA ASN A 208 16.28 12.45 -23.45
C ASN A 208 15.71 13.45 -24.46
N ASP A 209 14.40 13.40 -24.79
CA ASP A 209 13.74 14.35 -25.68
C ASP A 209 13.55 15.72 -25.00
N PRO A 210 14.19 16.80 -25.49
CA PRO A 210 14.06 18.14 -24.90
C PRO A 210 12.61 18.63 -24.80
N ARG A 211 11.73 18.17 -25.71
CA ARG A 211 10.30 18.55 -25.77
C ARG A 211 9.47 18.01 -24.59
N GLN A 212 9.97 16.97 -23.91
CA GLN A 212 9.32 16.32 -22.76
C GLN A 212 10.04 16.67 -21.45
N ARG A 213 11.38 16.67 -21.51
CA ARG A 213 12.31 16.81 -20.38
C ARG A 213 11.94 17.94 -19.39
N VAL A 214 11.62 19.13 -19.90
CA VAL A 214 11.27 20.30 -19.06
C VAL A 214 10.02 20.04 -18.21
N THR A 215 8.98 19.45 -18.80
CA THR A 215 7.71 19.14 -18.13
C THR A 215 7.90 18.05 -17.07
N GLU A 216 8.71 17.04 -17.34
CA GLU A 216 9.02 15.94 -16.42
C GLU A 216 9.86 16.41 -15.23
N ILE A 217 10.91 17.22 -15.47
CA ILE A 217 11.70 17.85 -14.41
C ILE A 217 10.81 18.75 -13.54
N LEU A 218 9.93 19.55 -14.14
CA LEU A 218 8.99 20.37 -13.38
C LEU A 218 8.00 19.53 -12.56
N ALA A 219 7.53 18.39 -13.07
CA ALA A 219 6.66 17.49 -12.31
C ALA A 219 7.35 16.92 -11.05
N ILE A 220 8.65 16.57 -11.15
CA ILE A 220 9.47 16.21 -9.98
C ILE A 220 9.66 17.42 -9.06
N GLY A 221 9.97 18.60 -9.61
CA GLY A 221 10.11 19.85 -8.87
C GLY A 221 8.86 20.26 -8.09
N TYR A 222 7.66 20.00 -8.61
CA TYR A 222 6.38 20.25 -7.91
C TYR A 222 6.12 19.26 -6.76
N ALA A 223 6.74 18.09 -6.77
CA ALA A 223 6.70 17.15 -5.64
C ALA A 223 7.74 17.52 -4.56
N LEU A 224 8.90 18.06 -4.95
CA LEU A 224 9.95 18.55 -4.03
C LEU A 224 9.59 19.88 -3.35
N TYR A 225 8.97 20.80 -4.10
CA TYR A 225 8.74 22.19 -3.67
C TYR A 225 7.27 22.62 -3.94
N PRO A 226 6.29 22.07 -3.20
CA PRO A 226 4.87 22.31 -3.43
C PRO A 226 4.46 23.75 -3.07
N GLY A 227 4.24 24.58 -4.09
CA GLY A 227 3.77 25.96 -3.92
C GLY A 227 2.34 26.07 -3.37
N GLY A 228 1.97 27.27 -2.89
CA GLY A 228 0.70 27.57 -2.23
C GLY A 228 0.83 27.89 -0.75
N GLY A 229 2.04 27.79 -0.17
CA GLY A 229 2.35 28.26 1.18
C GLY A 229 2.60 29.77 1.27
N LYS A 230 2.91 30.27 2.47
CA LYS A 230 3.36 31.66 2.68
C LYS A 230 4.63 31.97 1.88
N ASP A 231 5.45 30.96 1.66
CA ASP A 231 6.80 31.02 1.08
C ASP A 231 6.83 30.69 -0.42
N THR A 232 5.66 30.68 -1.09
CA THR A 232 5.48 30.26 -2.51
C THR A 232 6.50 30.85 -3.48
N PHE A 233 6.93 32.11 -3.28
CA PHE A 233 7.99 32.73 -4.08
C PHE A 233 9.33 31.97 -4.01
N PHE A 234 9.72 31.50 -2.82
CA PHE A 234 10.93 30.71 -2.63
C PHE A 234 10.75 29.28 -3.17
N ASP A 235 9.54 28.70 -3.09
CA ASP A 235 9.22 27.40 -3.72
C ASP A 235 9.28 27.46 -5.25
N ASP A 236 8.77 28.55 -5.86
CA ASP A 236 8.84 28.82 -7.29
C ASP A 236 10.29 29.03 -7.76
N ALA A 237 11.09 29.75 -6.97
CA ALA A 237 12.51 29.97 -7.24
C ALA A 237 13.36 28.69 -7.08
N ALA A 238 13.08 27.87 -6.05
CA ALA A 238 13.70 26.57 -5.87
C ALA A 238 13.38 25.62 -7.03
N ARG A 239 12.15 25.66 -7.59
CA ARG A 239 11.79 24.94 -8.83
C ARG A 239 12.56 25.41 -10.05
N ASN A 240 12.81 26.72 -10.22
CA ASN A 240 13.67 27.22 -11.32
C ASN A 240 15.12 26.72 -11.16
N LEU A 241 15.69 26.78 -9.95
CA LEU A 241 17.04 26.26 -9.69
C LEU A 241 17.12 24.74 -9.95
N PHE A 242 16.11 23.99 -9.49
CA PHE A 242 16.01 22.55 -9.73
C PHE A 242 15.90 22.20 -11.22
N LEU A 243 15.14 23.00 -11.98
CA LEU A 243 15.04 22.87 -13.43
C LEU A 243 16.40 23.08 -14.11
N GLY A 244 17.07 24.21 -13.81
CA GLY A 244 18.37 24.53 -14.40
C GLY A 244 19.45 23.49 -14.07
N LEU A 245 19.52 23.03 -12.82
CA LEU A 245 20.48 21.99 -12.42
C LEU A 245 20.18 20.62 -13.05
N CYS A 246 18.90 20.20 -13.10
CA CYS A 246 18.53 18.96 -13.79
C CYS A 246 18.82 19.01 -15.30
N LEU A 247 18.56 20.14 -15.97
CA LEU A 247 18.90 20.32 -17.39
C LEU A 247 20.42 20.27 -17.61
N TYR A 248 21.20 20.95 -16.76
CA TYR A 248 22.66 20.89 -16.79
C TYR A 248 23.22 19.45 -16.66
N LEU A 249 22.67 18.63 -15.76
CA LEU A 249 23.02 17.21 -15.67
C LEU A 249 22.55 16.39 -16.88
N CYS A 250 21.41 16.74 -17.47
CA CYS A 250 20.96 16.11 -18.71
C CYS A 250 21.87 16.41 -19.90
N GLU A 251 22.49 17.60 -19.91
CA GLU A 251 23.30 18.17 -20.99
C GLU A 251 24.81 18.09 -20.73
N THR A 252 25.23 17.36 -19.69
CA THR A 252 26.63 17.12 -19.33
C THR A 252 26.83 15.62 -19.04
N PRO A 253 26.98 14.76 -20.07
CA PRO A 253 26.95 13.30 -19.91
C PRO A 253 28.04 12.70 -19.01
N ALA A 254 29.12 13.45 -18.75
CA ALA A 254 30.17 13.06 -17.80
C ALA A 254 29.74 13.19 -16.32
N LEU A 255 28.58 13.78 -16.02
CA LEU A 255 28.03 13.88 -14.68
C LEU A 255 26.87 12.89 -14.50
N PRO A 256 26.81 12.16 -13.38
CA PRO A 256 25.70 11.24 -13.12
C PRO A 256 24.40 12.03 -12.88
N ARG A 257 23.33 11.65 -13.58
CA ARG A 257 22.00 12.26 -13.45
C ARG A 257 21.33 11.76 -12.16
N THR A 258 21.74 12.27 -10.99
CA THR A 258 21.24 11.85 -9.67
C THR A 258 20.93 13.07 -8.79
N ILE A 259 20.09 12.88 -7.77
CA ILE A 259 19.75 13.97 -6.83
C ILE A 259 20.97 14.37 -5.98
N GLY A 260 21.84 13.42 -5.60
CA GLY A 260 23.09 13.74 -4.90
C GLY A 260 24.09 14.52 -5.75
N GLU A 261 24.16 14.29 -7.08
CA GLU A 261 24.98 15.15 -7.94
C GLU A 261 24.38 16.55 -8.06
N LEU A 262 23.05 16.66 -8.23
CA LEU A 262 22.36 17.94 -8.22
C LEU A 262 22.60 18.74 -6.91
N LEU A 263 22.68 18.06 -5.76
CA LEU A 263 23.05 18.66 -4.48
C LEU A 263 24.54 19.07 -4.41
N ARG A 264 25.44 18.27 -5.00
CA ARG A 264 26.86 18.67 -5.15
C ARG A 264 27.03 19.87 -6.08
N GLN A 265 26.21 19.99 -7.13
CA GLN A 265 26.20 21.15 -8.02
C GLN A 265 25.64 22.41 -7.32
N SER A 266 24.55 22.30 -6.54
CA SER A 266 23.99 23.44 -5.80
C SER A 266 24.92 23.98 -4.71
N SER A 267 25.87 23.17 -4.22
CA SER A 267 26.94 23.62 -3.30
C SER A 267 27.96 24.58 -3.91
N GLY A 268 28.00 24.73 -5.24
CA GLY A 268 28.99 25.53 -5.96
C GLY A 268 30.41 24.93 -5.98
N LYS A 269 30.57 23.66 -5.55
CA LYS A 269 31.84 22.91 -5.50
C LYS A 269 33.00 23.69 -4.87
N GLY A 270 32.71 24.39 -3.76
CA GLY A 270 33.67 25.19 -3.00
C GLY A 270 33.78 26.67 -3.42
N GLN A 271 33.03 27.09 -4.43
CA GLN A 271 32.88 28.50 -4.83
C GLN A 271 31.50 29.04 -4.44
N PRO A 272 31.30 30.38 -4.35
CA PRO A 272 29.97 30.96 -4.24
C PRO A 272 29.10 30.54 -5.44
N ILE A 273 27.98 29.85 -5.19
CA ILE A 273 27.15 29.23 -6.24
C ILE A 273 26.75 30.18 -7.38
N LYS A 274 26.51 31.46 -7.06
CA LYS A 274 26.21 32.51 -8.06
C LYS A 274 27.34 32.65 -9.08
N LYS A 275 28.59 32.75 -8.61
CA LYS A 275 29.78 32.76 -9.47
C LYS A 275 29.92 31.42 -10.19
N TYR A 276 29.82 30.29 -9.48
CA TYR A 276 29.97 28.97 -10.09
C TYR A 276 29.06 28.77 -11.31
N LEU A 277 27.78 29.14 -11.19
CA LEU A 277 26.81 29.04 -12.29
C LEU A 277 27.05 30.08 -13.40
N GLN A 278 27.55 31.28 -13.08
CA GLN A 278 27.91 32.29 -14.09
C GLN A 278 29.15 31.89 -14.89
N ASP A 279 30.20 31.40 -14.23
CA ASP A 279 31.41 30.87 -14.85
C ASP A 279 31.06 29.65 -15.75
N LEU A 280 30.18 28.76 -15.26
CA LEU A 280 29.66 27.59 -15.98
C LEU A 280 28.87 27.96 -17.26
N ILE A 281 27.98 28.94 -17.19
CA ILE A 281 27.24 29.44 -18.36
C ILE A 281 28.20 30.09 -19.36
N THR A 282 29.15 30.89 -18.86
CA THR A 282 30.16 31.56 -19.70
C THR A 282 30.99 30.52 -20.47
N ALA A 283 31.53 29.52 -19.77
CA ALA A 283 32.37 28.48 -20.36
C ALA A 283 31.62 27.47 -21.27
N ARG A 284 30.29 27.42 -21.25
CA ARG A 284 29.49 26.54 -22.13
C ARG A 284 28.82 27.25 -23.30
N ASN A 285 28.47 28.54 -23.16
CA ASN A 285 27.62 29.24 -24.14
C ASN A 285 28.27 30.48 -24.76
N PHE A 286 29.48 30.86 -24.34
CA PHE A 286 30.23 31.98 -24.88
C PHE A 286 31.65 31.57 -25.26
N LYS A 287 32.21 32.27 -26.25
CA LYS A 287 33.62 32.20 -26.66
C LYS A 287 34.27 33.57 -26.50
N GLU A 288 35.58 33.59 -26.29
CA GLU A 288 36.37 34.83 -26.34
C GLU A 288 36.73 35.17 -27.80
N GLU A 289 36.49 36.41 -28.21
CA GLU A 289 36.82 36.93 -29.53
C GLU A 289 37.57 38.27 -29.39
N THR A 290 38.87 38.24 -29.69
CA THR A 290 39.77 39.41 -29.61
C THR A 290 39.60 40.29 -30.84
N THR A 291 39.15 41.53 -30.63
CA THR A 291 39.03 42.56 -31.65
C THR A 291 40.07 43.64 -31.39
N ILE A 292 40.75 44.14 -32.43
CA ILE A 292 41.70 45.26 -32.30
C ILE A 292 40.91 46.58 -32.35
N GLY A 293 41.11 47.44 -31.36
CA GLY A 293 40.49 48.77 -31.26
C GLY A 293 41.07 49.81 -32.24
N ASP A 294 40.38 50.95 -32.38
CA ASP A 294 40.82 52.08 -33.23
C ASP A 294 42.15 52.72 -32.76
N ASP A 295 42.54 52.46 -31.51
CA ASP A 295 43.82 52.84 -30.87
C ASP A 295 44.92 51.77 -31.01
N GLY A 296 44.56 50.55 -31.42
CA GLY A 296 45.44 49.39 -31.52
C GLY A 296 45.50 48.49 -30.28
N GLU A 297 44.66 48.70 -29.26
CA GLU A 297 44.57 47.78 -28.12
C GLU A 297 43.78 46.51 -28.46
N GLU A 298 44.18 45.38 -27.88
CA GLU A 298 43.47 44.09 -28.04
C GLU A 298 42.30 44.00 -27.05
N VAL A 299 41.07 44.14 -27.55
CA VAL A 299 39.83 44.06 -26.77
C VAL A 299 39.25 42.66 -26.89
N VAL A 300 39.40 41.86 -25.83
CA VAL A 300 38.73 40.55 -25.72
C VAL A 300 37.26 40.76 -25.37
N THR A 301 36.36 40.25 -26.20
CA THR A 301 34.91 40.28 -25.94
C THR A 301 34.32 38.88 -25.88
N LEU A 302 33.34 38.67 -25.00
CA LEU A 302 32.60 37.39 -24.91
C LEU A 302 31.43 37.41 -25.89
N VAL A 303 31.47 36.51 -26.87
CA VAL A 303 30.47 36.40 -27.94
C VAL A 303 29.71 35.06 -27.78
N PRO A 304 28.37 35.03 -27.91
CA PRO A 304 27.59 33.79 -27.86
C PRO A 304 28.04 32.74 -28.88
N ILE A 305 27.88 31.47 -28.53
CA ILE A 305 28.12 30.33 -29.44
C ILE A 305 26.83 30.07 -30.25
N ASP A 306 26.62 30.84 -31.31
CA ASP A 306 25.45 30.74 -32.21
C ASP A 306 25.38 29.40 -32.97
N GLN A 307 26.53 28.75 -33.18
CA GLN A 307 26.64 27.42 -33.79
C GLN A 307 27.71 26.62 -33.05
N TRP A 308 27.39 25.38 -32.68
CA TRP A 308 28.37 24.44 -32.14
C TRP A 308 29.26 23.90 -33.26
N ASP A 309 30.58 23.91 -33.04
CA ASP A 309 31.62 23.48 -33.99
C ASP A 309 31.84 21.95 -34.01
N GLY A 310 31.16 21.22 -33.11
CA GLY A 310 31.32 19.77 -32.94
C GLY A 310 32.43 19.37 -31.96
N GLN A 311 33.11 20.33 -31.30
CA GLN A 311 34.17 20.06 -30.33
C GLN A 311 33.67 20.19 -28.89
N GLY A 312 34.25 19.40 -27.98
CA GLY A 312 33.86 19.39 -26.57
C GLY A 312 32.40 18.96 -26.34
N LEU A 313 31.71 19.65 -25.43
CA LEU A 313 30.27 19.48 -25.19
C LEU A 313 29.49 20.59 -25.91
N PRO A 314 28.28 20.32 -26.41
CA PRO A 314 27.43 21.36 -27.00
C PRO A 314 27.08 22.45 -25.95
N PRO A 315 26.76 23.67 -26.39
CA PRO A 315 26.20 24.71 -25.53
C PRO A 315 24.96 24.23 -24.77
N LEU A 316 24.74 24.79 -23.58
CA LEU A 316 23.54 24.48 -22.79
C LEU A 316 22.30 25.03 -23.48
N SER A 317 21.17 24.33 -23.32
CA SER A 317 19.87 24.74 -23.84
C SER A 317 19.48 26.13 -23.34
N MET A 318 18.72 26.87 -24.14
CA MET A 318 18.24 28.20 -23.74
C MET A 318 17.40 28.09 -22.46
N GLU A 319 16.62 27.02 -22.31
CA GLU A 319 15.85 26.67 -21.13
C GLU A 319 16.73 26.45 -19.89
N CYS A 320 17.90 25.80 -20.03
CA CYS A 320 18.86 25.63 -18.95
C CYS A 320 19.48 26.97 -18.54
N VAL A 321 19.96 27.75 -19.52
CA VAL A 321 20.59 29.05 -19.32
C VAL A 321 19.62 30.04 -18.67
N ASP A 322 18.37 30.10 -19.13
CA ASP A 322 17.30 30.93 -18.55
C ASP A 322 16.98 30.53 -17.10
N ALA A 323 16.82 29.24 -16.83
CA ALA A 323 16.49 28.74 -15.49
C ALA A 323 17.59 29.08 -14.47
N LEU A 324 18.86 28.91 -14.85
CA LEU A 324 20.01 29.30 -14.03
C LEU A 324 20.15 30.83 -13.92
N ASN A 325 19.94 31.59 -14.99
CA ASN A 325 20.04 33.06 -14.98
C ASN A 325 18.97 33.74 -14.10
N ARG A 326 17.76 33.17 -14.00
CA ARG A 326 16.72 33.64 -13.06
C ARG A 326 17.20 33.54 -11.60
N PHE A 327 18.04 32.55 -11.29
CA PHE A 327 18.64 32.40 -9.96
C PHE A 327 19.86 33.32 -9.78
N THR A 328 20.81 33.37 -10.72
CA THR A 328 22.03 34.19 -10.59
C THR A 328 21.80 35.70 -10.65
N SER A 329 20.76 36.17 -11.35
CA SER A 329 20.37 37.58 -11.40
C SER A 329 19.72 38.11 -10.11
N THR A 330 19.38 37.23 -9.16
CA THR A 330 18.77 37.59 -7.88
C THR A 330 19.81 38.16 -6.89
N SER A 331 19.35 38.95 -5.91
CA SER A 331 20.21 39.52 -4.87
C SER A 331 20.73 38.44 -3.90
N ASP A 332 21.94 38.61 -3.37
CA ASP A 332 22.65 37.54 -2.66
C ASP A 332 21.95 37.11 -1.35
N ASN A 333 21.26 38.05 -0.67
CA ASN A 333 20.40 37.75 0.47
C ASN A 333 19.23 36.84 0.07
N THR A 334 18.50 37.21 -0.99
CA THR A 334 17.36 36.44 -1.50
C THR A 334 17.81 35.08 -2.05
N LEU A 335 18.96 35.04 -2.72
CA LEU A 335 19.60 33.82 -3.23
C LEU A 335 19.90 32.85 -2.08
N SER A 336 20.41 33.35 -0.95
CA SER A 336 20.64 32.55 0.25
C SER A 336 19.35 31.95 0.82
N SER A 337 18.23 32.69 0.81
CA SER A 337 16.91 32.16 1.16
C SER A 337 16.41 31.09 0.18
N ILE A 338 16.61 31.28 -1.13
CA ILE A 338 16.23 30.30 -2.16
C ILE A 338 17.03 29.00 -1.98
N LEU A 339 18.33 29.07 -1.69
CA LEU A 339 19.16 27.90 -1.37
C LEU A 339 18.66 27.16 -0.11
N ALA A 340 18.22 27.88 0.91
CA ALA A 340 17.66 27.26 2.11
C ALA A 340 16.40 26.44 1.76
N SER A 341 15.42 27.05 1.07
CA SER A 341 14.21 26.34 0.61
C SER A 341 14.53 25.18 -0.36
N PHE A 342 15.53 25.34 -1.22
CA PHE A 342 16.00 24.31 -2.14
C PHE A 342 16.62 23.10 -1.41
N ASN A 343 17.47 23.33 -0.40
CA ASN A 343 18.19 22.25 0.27
C ASN A 343 17.32 21.47 1.27
N VAL A 344 16.31 22.10 1.90
CA VAL A 344 15.46 21.46 2.94
C VAL A 344 14.93 20.07 2.54
N PRO A 345 14.18 19.88 1.43
CA PRO A 345 13.68 18.56 1.04
C PRO A 345 14.80 17.61 0.56
N LEU A 346 15.95 18.15 0.13
CA LEU A 346 17.09 17.35 -0.34
C LEU A 346 18.01 16.84 0.79
N THR A 347 17.77 17.25 2.04
CA THR A 347 18.63 16.93 3.20
C THR A 347 18.91 15.44 3.37
N ILE A 348 17.99 14.53 3.00
CA ILE A 348 18.22 13.09 3.12
C ILE A 348 19.35 12.57 2.20
N TRP A 349 19.65 13.24 1.09
CA TRP A 349 20.77 12.92 0.18
C TRP A 349 22.14 13.36 0.69
N VAL A 350 22.22 14.01 1.86
CA VAL A 350 23.49 14.21 2.59
C VAL A 350 24.00 12.88 3.16
N SER A 351 23.12 11.87 3.33
CA SER A 351 23.51 10.52 3.72
C SER A 351 24.14 9.76 2.52
N PRO A 352 25.40 9.26 2.61
CA PRO A 352 26.01 8.48 1.54
C PRO A 352 25.23 7.22 1.17
N LEU A 353 24.52 6.61 2.14
CA LEU A 353 23.62 5.47 1.90
C LEU A 353 22.46 5.84 0.97
N VAL A 354 21.86 7.03 1.13
CA VAL A 354 20.71 7.48 0.34
C VAL A 354 21.16 7.92 -1.05
N ASP A 355 22.30 8.60 -1.17
CA ASP A 355 22.90 8.94 -2.47
C ASP A 355 23.25 7.67 -3.27
N ALA A 356 23.98 6.72 -2.67
CA ALA A 356 24.32 5.45 -3.30
C ALA A 356 23.06 4.60 -3.66
N ALA A 357 22.06 4.54 -2.77
CA ALA A 357 20.78 3.86 -3.03
C ALA A 357 19.96 4.52 -4.16
N THR A 358 20.24 5.78 -4.52
CA THR A 358 19.52 6.52 -5.57
C THR A 358 20.41 6.92 -6.75
N ALA A 359 21.63 6.37 -6.83
CA ALA A 359 22.59 6.65 -7.89
C ALA A 359 22.22 6.00 -9.25
N ALA A 360 21.53 4.86 -9.21
CA ALA A 360 21.18 4.05 -10.39
C ALA A 360 19.77 3.45 -10.27
N ASN A 361 19.33 2.77 -11.33
CA ASN A 361 18.12 1.93 -11.32
C ASN A 361 18.54 0.47 -11.54
N ASP A 362 18.32 -0.39 -10.55
CA ASP A 362 18.51 -1.85 -10.70
C ASP A 362 17.22 -2.56 -11.15
N PHE A 363 16.10 -1.82 -11.20
CA PHE A 363 14.81 -2.22 -11.76
C PHE A 363 14.12 -1.04 -12.44
N ASP A 364 13.23 -1.32 -13.40
CA ASP A 364 12.45 -0.30 -14.12
C ASP A 364 10.98 -0.34 -13.68
N VAL A 365 10.45 0.75 -13.12
CA VAL A 365 9.04 0.80 -12.69
C VAL A 365 8.05 0.73 -13.85
N ARG A 366 8.47 0.98 -15.10
CA ARG A 366 7.65 0.83 -16.33
C ARG A 366 7.41 -0.63 -16.69
N ASP A 367 8.14 -1.57 -16.11
CA ASP A 367 8.06 -2.99 -16.45
C ASP A 367 7.05 -3.77 -15.60
N VAL A 368 6.53 -3.19 -14.51
CA VAL A 368 5.63 -3.89 -13.57
C VAL A 368 4.33 -4.40 -14.22
N ARG A 369 3.93 -3.84 -15.37
CA ARG A 369 2.78 -4.29 -16.19
C ARG A 369 3.19 -5.17 -17.40
N LYS A 370 4.47 -5.22 -17.73
CA LYS A 370 5.05 -5.93 -18.89
C LYS A 370 5.57 -7.33 -18.55
N LYS A 371 6.23 -7.45 -17.39
CA LYS A 371 6.77 -8.68 -16.82
C LYS A 371 6.29 -8.84 -15.38
N ARG A 372 6.39 -10.06 -14.84
CA ARG A 372 6.03 -10.33 -13.44
C ARG A 372 7.20 -9.96 -12.54
N MET A 373 7.02 -8.97 -11.69
CA MET A 373 8.07 -8.50 -10.78
C MET A 373 7.50 -7.98 -9.46
N THR A 374 8.28 -8.07 -8.39
CA THR A 374 7.92 -7.52 -7.08
C THR A 374 8.98 -6.54 -6.58
N ILE A 375 8.55 -5.34 -6.18
CA ILE A 375 9.42 -4.35 -5.55
C ILE A 375 8.93 -4.14 -4.11
N TYR A 376 9.76 -4.51 -3.13
CA TYR A 376 9.55 -4.18 -1.73
C TYR A 376 10.22 -2.83 -1.43
N ILE A 377 9.45 -1.90 -0.87
CA ILE A 377 9.92 -0.61 -0.36
C ILE A 377 10.10 -0.79 1.14
N GLY A 378 11.32 -1.15 1.54
CA GLY A 378 11.69 -1.44 2.91
C GLY A 378 12.12 -0.18 3.65
N ILE A 379 11.26 0.40 4.48
CA ILE A 379 11.58 1.66 5.18
C ILE A 379 11.25 1.50 6.67
N PRO A 380 12.26 1.44 7.56
CA PRO A 380 12.05 1.32 8.99
C PRO A 380 11.12 2.39 9.56
N ALA A 381 10.27 2.01 10.52
CA ALA A 381 9.25 2.90 11.10
C ALA A 381 9.81 4.24 11.63
N ASN A 382 11.03 4.25 12.16
CA ASN A 382 11.71 5.46 12.64
C ASN A 382 12.31 6.34 11.53
N LYS A 383 12.22 5.92 10.27
CA LYS A 383 12.67 6.66 9.07
C LYS A 383 11.55 7.03 8.10
N LEU A 384 10.31 6.59 8.32
CA LEU A 384 9.17 6.91 7.44
C LEU A 384 8.94 8.41 7.26
N ALA A 385 9.08 9.22 8.32
CA ALA A 385 8.92 10.68 8.24
C ALA A 385 10.03 11.37 7.44
N GLU A 386 11.27 10.86 7.51
CA GLU A 386 12.37 11.32 6.65
C GLU A 386 12.17 10.86 5.19
N ALA A 387 11.51 9.72 5.00
CA ALA A 387 11.31 9.09 3.71
C ALA A 387 10.03 9.52 2.96
N GLU A 388 9.12 10.30 3.57
CA GLU A 388 7.82 10.70 2.99
C GLU A 388 7.97 11.23 1.56
N LEU A 389 9.01 12.03 1.33
CA LEU A 389 9.34 12.61 0.02
C LEU A 389 9.76 11.55 -1.01
N LEU A 390 10.65 10.64 -0.61
CA LEU A 390 11.17 9.57 -1.49
C LEU A 390 10.07 8.54 -1.82
N ILE A 391 9.18 8.25 -0.86
CA ILE A 391 7.96 7.46 -1.04
C ILE A 391 7.02 8.17 -2.03
N ASN A 392 6.76 9.46 -1.84
CA ASN A 392 5.91 10.25 -2.75
C ASN A 392 6.48 10.28 -4.18
N LEU A 393 7.79 10.48 -4.35
CA LEU A 393 8.45 10.42 -5.65
C LEU A 393 8.33 9.03 -6.30
N PHE A 394 8.61 7.96 -5.53
CA PHE A 394 8.50 6.58 -6.02
C PHE A 394 7.09 6.25 -6.54
N PHE A 395 6.05 6.49 -5.73
CA PHE A 395 4.68 6.24 -6.16
C PHE A 395 4.23 7.17 -7.29
N SER A 396 4.73 8.41 -7.35
CA SER A 396 4.41 9.34 -8.43
C SER A 396 4.95 8.85 -9.78
N GLN A 397 6.19 8.37 -9.81
CA GLN A 397 6.78 7.81 -11.02
C GLN A 397 6.16 6.46 -11.38
N LEU A 398 5.99 5.56 -10.40
CA LEU A 398 5.33 4.26 -10.60
C LEU A 398 3.94 4.41 -11.23
N ILE A 399 3.11 5.32 -10.73
CA ILE A 399 1.75 5.51 -11.24
C ILE A 399 1.79 6.20 -12.61
N ASN A 400 2.39 7.41 -12.71
CA ASN A 400 2.36 8.20 -13.93
C ASN A 400 2.89 7.42 -15.14
N LEU A 401 4.07 6.79 -15.00
CA LEU A 401 4.74 6.02 -16.06
C LEU A 401 4.04 4.70 -16.42
N ASN A 402 2.96 4.34 -15.70
CA ASN A 402 2.12 3.18 -15.97
C ASN A 402 0.66 3.57 -16.30
N THR A 403 0.33 4.86 -16.44
CA THR A 403 -1.05 5.34 -16.72
C THR A 403 -1.24 6.01 -18.08
N ASP A 404 -0.28 5.88 -19.01
CA ASP A 404 -0.46 6.33 -20.40
C ASP A 404 -1.36 5.38 -21.22
N ASP A 405 -1.25 4.07 -20.97
CA ASP A 405 -1.88 3.01 -21.76
C ASP A 405 -2.72 2.06 -20.89
N LEU A 406 -4.00 1.86 -21.23
CA LEU A 406 -4.91 0.95 -20.54
C LEU A 406 -4.41 -0.51 -20.49
N LEU A 407 -4.90 -1.30 -19.53
CA LEU A 407 -4.52 -2.72 -19.44
C LEU A 407 -4.95 -3.48 -20.71
N HIS A 408 -4.05 -4.33 -21.23
CA HIS A 408 -4.22 -5.08 -22.48
C HIS A 408 -4.45 -4.26 -23.76
N SER A 409 -4.27 -2.92 -23.75
CA SER A 409 -4.35 -2.10 -24.97
C SER A 409 -3.24 -2.41 -25.97
N LYS A 410 -2.05 -2.79 -25.45
CA LYS A 410 -0.88 -3.23 -26.19
C LYS A 410 -0.50 -4.66 -25.80
N PRO A 411 0.04 -5.50 -26.70
CA PRO A 411 0.35 -6.91 -26.43
C PRO A 411 1.31 -7.15 -25.26
N GLU A 412 2.16 -6.18 -24.93
CA GLU A 412 3.10 -6.22 -23.81
C GLU A 412 2.45 -5.92 -22.45
N LEU A 413 1.33 -5.18 -22.38
CA LEU A 413 0.65 -4.80 -21.13
C LEU A 413 -0.25 -5.93 -20.63
N LYS A 414 0.40 -7.02 -20.20
CA LYS A 414 -0.22 -8.32 -19.86
C LYS A 414 -0.62 -8.45 -18.40
N TYR A 415 0.03 -7.73 -17.49
CA TYR A 415 -0.09 -7.94 -16.04
C TYR A 415 -0.65 -6.71 -15.33
N SER A 416 -1.48 -6.96 -14.31
CA SER A 416 -1.80 -5.99 -13.28
C SER A 416 -0.69 -5.93 -12.22
N CYS A 417 -0.65 -4.83 -11.46
CA CYS A 417 0.28 -4.66 -10.36
C CYS A 417 -0.48 -4.38 -9.06
N LEU A 418 -0.26 -5.20 -8.04
CA LEU A 418 -0.83 -5.03 -6.70
C LEU A 418 0.03 -4.05 -5.89
N LEU A 419 -0.52 -2.87 -5.62
CA LEU A 419 0.02 -1.89 -4.70
C LEU A 419 -0.42 -2.27 -3.28
N LEU A 420 0.39 -3.03 -2.56
CA LEU A 420 0.11 -3.48 -1.19
C LEU A 420 0.73 -2.51 -0.17
N MET A 421 -0.13 -1.86 0.62
CA MET A 421 0.26 -0.83 1.58
C MET A 421 -0.07 -1.31 3.00
N ASP A 422 0.86 -2.04 3.64
CA ASP A 422 0.65 -2.68 4.95
C ASP A 422 0.34 -1.65 6.05
N GLU A 423 0.96 -0.47 6.01
CA GLU A 423 0.65 0.64 6.91
C GLU A 423 0.47 1.93 6.10
N PHE A 424 -0.64 2.01 5.37
CA PHE A 424 -0.89 3.06 4.36
C PHE A 424 -0.87 4.49 4.92
N ALA A 425 -1.19 4.69 6.20
CA ALA A 425 -1.23 6.00 6.85
C ALA A 425 0.11 6.44 7.47
N ALA A 426 1.07 5.53 7.69
CA ALA A 426 2.32 5.88 8.37
C ALA A 426 3.32 6.76 7.58
N PRO A 427 3.37 6.76 6.22
CA PRO A 427 4.17 7.73 5.47
C PRO A 427 3.43 9.06 5.23
N GLY A 428 2.28 9.31 5.87
CA GLY A 428 1.48 10.51 5.63
C GLY A 428 0.72 10.47 4.31
N ARG A 429 0.74 11.57 3.55
CA ARG A 429 -0.06 11.72 2.33
C ARG A 429 0.75 11.33 1.09
N ILE A 430 0.35 10.25 0.42
CA ILE A 430 0.88 9.89 -0.90
C ILE A 430 0.04 10.63 -1.96
N GLY A 431 0.48 11.85 -2.31
CA GLY A 431 -0.31 12.84 -3.04
C GLY A 431 -0.73 12.44 -4.47
N ILE A 432 -0.07 11.44 -5.06
CA ILE A 432 -0.50 10.85 -6.33
C ILE A 432 -1.65 9.84 -6.15
N ILE A 433 -1.66 9.02 -5.08
CA ILE A 433 -2.72 8.02 -4.86
C ILE A 433 -4.07 8.71 -4.60
N ASP A 434 -4.03 9.86 -3.92
CA ASP A 434 -5.17 10.76 -3.72
C ASP A 434 -5.81 11.22 -5.04
N LYS A 435 -4.99 11.50 -6.06
CA LYS A 435 -5.45 11.92 -7.41
C LYS A 435 -5.77 10.74 -8.32
N ALA A 436 -5.06 9.62 -8.18
CA ALA A 436 -5.09 8.49 -9.11
C ALA A 436 -6.14 7.43 -8.76
N ASN A 437 -6.65 7.41 -7.52
CA ASN A 437 -7.61 6.39 -7.07
C ASN A 437 -8.90 6.32 -7.92
N ALA A 438 -9.28 7.40 -8.59
CA ALA A 438 -10.46 7.43 -9.46
C ALA A 438 -10.27 6.72 -10.82
N TYR A 439 -9.03 6.45 -11.26
CA TYR A 439 -8.77 5.90 -12.61
C TYR A 439 -7.73 4.77 -12.69
N MET A 440 -6.75 4.68 -11.77
CA MET A 440 -5.61 3.77 -11.94
C MET A 440 -5.99 2.27 -11.97
N ALA A 441 -7.16 1.91 -11.44
CA ALA A 441 -7.77 0.59 -11.57
C ALA A 441 -7.97 0.16 -13.05
N GLY A 442 -8.38 1.09 -13.93
CA GLY A 442 -8.57 0.83 -15.37
C GLY A 442 -7.25 0.61 -16.13
N TYR A 443 -6.14 1.07 -15.57
CA TYR A 443 -4.79 0.80 -16.06
C TYR A 443 -4.22 -0.52 -15.49
N GLY A 444 -4.91 -1.15 -14.53
CA GLY A 444 -4.45 -2.39 -13.89
C GLY A 444 -3.51 -2.16 -12.71
N LEU A 445 -3.46 -0.95 -12.13
CA LEU A 445 -2.83 -0.73 -10.83
C LEU A 445 -3.89 -0.91 -9.73
N ARG A 446 -3.78 -1.99 -8.95
CA ARG A 446 -4.76 -2.40 -7.95
C ARG A 446 -4.26 -2.05 -6.55
N LEU A 447 -5.01 -1.26 -5.79
CA LEU A 447 -4.63 -0.88 -4.43
C LEU A 447 -5.19 -1.85 -3.38
N LEU A 448 -4.34 -2.27 -2.45
CA LEU A 448 -4.68 -2.96 -1.20
C LEU A 448 -4.18 -2.08 -0.05
N THR A 449 -5.05 -1.19 0.46
CA THR A 449 -4.73 -0.33 1.61
C THR A 449 -5.01 -1.04 2.92
N ILE A 450 -4.12 -0.86 3.89
CA ILE A 450 -4.29 -1.38 5.24
C ILE A 450 -4.06 -0.23 6.25
N ILE A 451 -5.04 -0.04 7.14
CA ILE A 451 -5.06 1.03 8.15
C ILE A 451 -5.52 0.48 9.51
N GLN A 452 -5.24 1.21 10.59
CA GLN A 452 -5.63 0.84 11.95
C GLN A 452 -7.06 1.29 12.28
N SER A 453 -7.42 2.53 11.89
CA SER A 453 -8.78 3.07 11.92
C SER A 453 -8.97 4.15 10.83
N PRO A 454 -10.21 4.41 10.35
CA PRO A 454 -10.50 5.44 9.35
C PRO A 454 -10.02 6.84 9.76
N GLY A 455 -10.00 7.12 11.06
CA GLY A 455 -9.51 8.38 11.65
C GLY A 455 -8.07 8.73 11.29
N GLN A 456 -7.22 7.73 10.99
CA GLN A 456 -5.85 7.98 10.50
C GLN A 456 -5.84 8.64 9.12
N ILE A 457 -6.75 8.23 8.21
CA ILE A 457 -6.86 8.84 6.87
C ILE A 457 -7.55 10.22 6.97
N GLU A 458 -8.58 10.36 7.82
CA GLU A 458 -9.29 11.63 8.05
C GLU A 458 -8.39 12.77 8.55
N ALA A 459 -7.25 12.46 9.16
CA ALA A 459 -6.32 13.44 9.73
C ALA A 459 -5.82 14.48 8.70
N GLU A 460 -5.47 15.68 9.19
CA GLU A 460 -5.05 16.83 8.39
C GLU A 460 -3.97 16.48 7.33
N PRO A 461 -3.92 17.17 6.16
CA PRO A 461 -3.09 16.78 5.01
C PRO A 461 -1.57 16.67 5.18
N ARG A 462 -1.02 16.93 6.38
CA ARG A 462 0.38 16.67 6.80
C ARG A 462 0.56 15.35 7.57
N LYS A 463 -0.52 14.62 7.82
CA LYS A 463 -0.56 13.37 8.60
C LYS A 463 -1.50 12.33 7.98
N GLY A 464 -2.58 12.78 7.38
CA GLY A 464 -3.51 11.99 6.58
C GLY A 464 -3.84 12.70 5.28
N TYR A 465 -5.06 12.51 4.78
CA TYR A 465 -5.52 13.07 3.50
C TYR A 465 -6.50 14.23 3.70
N GLY A 466 -6.96 14.47 4.94
CA GLY A 466 -8.08 15.34 5.25
C GLY A 466 -9.42 14.67 4.91
N ARG A 467 -10.48 15.00 5.67
CA ARG A 467 -11.78 14.30 5.65
C ARG A 467 -12.41 14.09 4.27
N GLU A 468 -12.33 15.05 3.37
CA GLU A 468 -12.96 14.97 2.03
C GLU A 468 -12.24 13.97 1.11
N SER A 469 -10.92 14.10 0.98
CA SER A 469 -10.08 13.14 0.25
C SER A 469 -10.10 11.75 0.90
N ALA A 470 -10.05 11.67 2.24
CA ALA A 470 -10.15 10.42 2.98
C ALA A 470 -11.45 9.67 2.67
N ARG A 471 -12.59 10.37 2.69
CA ARG A 471 -13.89 9.80 2.33
C ARG A 471 -13.93 9.35 0.87
N THR A 472 -13.37 10.13 -0.05
CA THR A 472 -13.30 9.80 -1.48
C THR A 472 -12.47 8.53 -1.70
N LEU A 473 -11.29 8.46 -1.09
CA LEU A 473 -10.41 7.29 -1.13
C LEU A 473 -11.11 6.05 -0.58
N ILE A 474 -11.71 6.12 0.62
CA ILE A 474 -12.44 4.99 1.24
C ILE A 474 -13.63 4.55 0.36
N THR A 475 -14.35 5.48 -0.26
CA THR A 475 -15.48 5.17 -1.16
C THR A 475 -15.04 4.43 -2.42
N ASN A 476 -13.86 4.75 -2.96
CA ASN A 476 -13.29 4.06 -4.13
C ASN A 476 -12.74 2.65 -3.83
N HIS A 477 -12.70 2.22 -2.56
CA HIS A 477 -12.44 0.83 -2.18
C HIS A 477 -13.75 0.03 -2.14
N ALA A 478 -14.12 -0.55 -3.28
CA ALA A 478 -15.36 -1.33 -3.45
C ALA A 478 -15.45 -2.58 -2.56
N CYS A 479 -14.31 -3.07 -2.06
CA CYS A 479 -14.23 -4.14 -1.07
C CYS A 479 -13.60 -3.59 0.22
N GLN A 480 -14.31 -3.68 1.35
CA GLN A 480 -13.85 -3.20 2.66
C GLN A 480 -13.89 -4.36 3.66
N ILE A 481 -12.73 -4.75 4.16
CA ILE A 481 -12.54 -5.80 5.16
C ILE A 481 -12.44 -5.11 6.54
N ILE A 482 -13.31 -5.50 7.45
CA ILE A 482 -13.42 -4.94 8.80
C ILE A 482 -13.11 -6.05 9.81
N TYR A 483 -12.06 -5.84 10.59
CA TYR A 483 -11.77 -6.64 11.78
C TYR A 483 -12.53 -6.06 12.99
N THR A 484 -12.62 -6.83 14.08
CA THR A 484 -13.20 -6.40 15.36
C THR A 484 -12.66 -5.02 15.80
N PRO A 485 -13.48 -3.96 15.84
CA PRO A 485 -13.05 -2.61 16.20
C PRO A 485 -12.68 -2.53 17.69
N ARG A 486 -11.77 -1.60 18.03
CA ARG A 486 -11.53 -1.18 19.42
C ARG A 486 -12.26 0.11 19.76
N GLU A 487 -12.12 1.11 18.89
CA GLU A 487 -12.71 2.43 19.06
C GLU A 487 -14.24 2.39 18.98
N GLN A 488 -14.90 3.25 19.75
CA GLN A 488 -16.36 3.31 19.76
C GLN A 488 -16.93 4.04 18.53
N LYS A 489 -16.18 4.99 17.95
CA LYS A 489 -16.53 5.68 16.68
C LYS A 489 -16.65 4.66 15.55
N ASP A 490 -15.56 3.94 15.27
CA ASP A 490 -15.51 2.83 14.31
C ASP A 490 -16.66 1.82 14.51
N ALA A 491 -16.89 1.37 15.74
CA ALA A 491 -17.96 0.41 16.02
C ALA A 491 -19.37 0.95 15.74
N ASN A 492 -19.60 2.27 15.89
CA ASN A 492 -20.85 2.92 15.52
C ASN A 492 -20.96 3.05 13.98
N GLU A 493 -19.92 3.52 13.32
CA GLU A 493 -19.87 3.71 11.86
C GLU A 493 -20.05 2.39 11.11
N TYR A 494 -19.39 1.31 11.55
CA TYR A 494 -19.59 -0.03 11.00
C TYR A 494 -20.99 -0.58 11.31
N SER A 495 -21.58 -0.28 12.49
CA SER A 495 -22.96 -0.67 12.82
C SER A 495 -23.98 0.01 11.90
N GLU A 496 -23.75 1.27 11.51
CA GLU A 496 -24.61 2.00 10.57
C GLU A 496 -24.42 1.51 9.13
N MET A 497 -23.18 1.27 8.71
CA MET A 497 -22.82 0.72 7.40
C MET A 497 -23.43 -0.68 7.15
N LEU A 498 -23.52 -1.53 8.18
CA LEU A 498 -24.20 -2.84 8.10
C LEU A 498 -25.73 -2.72 8.04
N GLY A 499 -26.29 -1.56 8.37
CA GLY A 499 -27.72 -1.26 8.31
C GLY A 499 -28.58 -1.96 9.37
N THR A 500 -29.89 -1.74 9.26
CA THR A 500 -30.88 -2.25 10.21
C THR A 500 -31.87 -3.21 9.59
N TYR A 501 -32.47 -4.03 10.45
CA TYR A 501 -33.58 -4.90 10.10
C TYR A 501 -34.78 -4.74 11.04
N THR A 502 -35.92 -5.25 10.59
CA THR A 502 -37.16 -5.28 11.38
C THR A 502 -37.16 -6.47 12.33
N PHE A 503 -36.91 -6.20 13.62
CA PHE A 503 -36.97 -7.20 14.68
C PHE A 503 -38.38 -7.33 15.25
N LYS A 504 -38.88 -8.57 15.36
CA LYS A 504 -40.21 -8.91 15.87
C LYS A 504 -40.16 -9.10 17.40
N ALA A 505 -40.29 -8.02 18.15
CA ALA A 505 -40.32 -8.07 19.61
C ALA A 505 -41.63 -8.71 20.11
N LYS A 506 -41.51 -9.77 20.92
CA LYS A 506 -42.66 -10.48 21.52
C LYS A 506 -42.78 -10.18 23.00
N GLY A 507 -43.75 -9.34 23.35
CA GLY A 507 -44.11 -9.07 24.74
C GLY A 507 -45.15 -10.08 25.22
N SER A 508 -44.80 -10.95 26.16
CA SER A 508 -45.79 -11.74 26.89
C SER A 508 -46.15 -11.06 28.21
N SER A 509 -47.37 -10.54 28.35
CA SER A 509 -47.86 -10.04 29.64
C SER A 509 -48.60 -11.15 30.39
N ARG A 510 -48.35 -11.24 31.70
CA ARG A 510 -48.88 -12.29 32.58
C ARG A 510 -49.56 -11.62 33.78
N GLN A 511 -50.88 -11.50 33.72
CA GLN A 511 -51.66 -10.80 34.74
C GLN A 511 -51.63 -11.57 36.07
N LEU A 512 -50.96 -10.99 37.07
CA LEU A 512 -50.75 -11.61 38.38
C LEU A 512 -51.90 -11.25 39.34
N GLY A 513 -53.11 -11.74 39.08
CA GLY A 513 -54.27 -11.42 39.93
C GLY A 513 -55.52 -12.29 39.75
N GLY A 514 -56.04 -12.82 40.87
CA GLY A 514 -57.49 -12.96 41.06
C GLY A 514 -58.23 -14.19 40.50
N LYS A 515 -57.82 -15.42 40.87
CA LYS A 515 -58.64 -16.68 40.89
C LYS A 515 -59.39 -17.15 39.63
N ALA A 516 -59.44 -16.39 38.54
CA ALA A 516 -59.89 -16.86 37.22
C ALA A 516 -58.68 -17.23 36.35
N ALA A 517 -58.88 -18.02 35.29
CA ALA A 517 -57.80 -18.49 34.42
C ALA A 517 -57.11 -17.31 33.69
N GLY A 518 -55.92 -16.94 34.15
CA GLY A 518 -55.17 -15.80 33.61
C GLY A 518 -54.75 -16.03 32.16
N GLY A 519 -55.32 -15.24 31.25
CA GLY A 519 -54.93 -15.24 29.84
C GLY A 519 -53.49 -14.78 29.65
N ARG A 520 -52.69 -15.59 28.95
CA ARG A 520 -51.37 -15.17 28.43
C ARG A 520 -51.61 -14.29 27.21
N SER A 521 -51.44 -12.98 27.35
CA SER A 521 -51.50 -12.06 26.23
C SER A 521 -50.11 -11.95 25.60
N GLU A 522 -50.03 -12.20 24.30
CA GLU A 522 -48.81 -11.99 23.50
C GLU A 522 -49.05 -10.83 22.53
N SER A 523 -48.27 -9.77 22.68
CA SER A 523 -48.13 -8.73 21.67
C SER A 523 -46.88 -9.00 20.82
N GLU A 524 -47.02 -8.92 19.51
CA GLU A 524 -45.90 -8.87 18.57
C GLU A 524 -45.80 -7.43 18.05
N SER A 525 -44.64 -6.80 18.22
CA SER A 525 -44.36 -5.44 17.73
C SER A 525 -43.09 -5.42 16.90
N ASP A 526 -43.14 -4.71 15.77
CA ASP A 526 -42.01 -4.56 14.88
C ASP A 526 -41.13 -3.38 15.37
N GLN A 527 -39.82 -3.60 15.49
CA GLN A 527 -38.83 -2.67 16.02
C GLN A 527 -37.59 -2.58 15.12
N LYS A 528 -36.88 -1.46 15.13
CA LYS A 528 -35.61 -1.29 14.40
C LYS A 528 -34.45 -1.86 15.24
N ARG A 529 -33.68 -2.81 14.70
CA ARG A 529 -32.41 -3.29 15.29
C ARG A 529 -31.29 -3.22 14.24
N ALA A 530 -30.06 -2.87 14.63
CA ALA A 530 -28.90 -3.03 13.77
C ALA A 530 -28.62 -4.51 13.46
N LEU A 531 -27.97 -4.81 12.34
CA LEU A 531 -27.55 -6.18 12.00
C LEU A 531 -26.55 -6.74 13.03
N LEU A 532 -25.63 -5.89 13.48
CA LEU A 532 -24.88 -6.03 14.72
C LEU A 532 -24.87 -4.66 15.40
N MET A 533 -25.12 -4.62 16.71
CA MET A 533 -24.95 -3.44 17.54
C MET A 533 -23.44 -3.11 17.69
N PRO A 534 -23.06 -1.86 18.02
CA PRO A 534 -21.65 -1.50 18.26
C PRO A 534 -20.95 -2.33 19.34
N GLN A 535 -21.71 -2.81 20.34
CA GLN A 535 -21.22 -3.74 21.37
C GLN A 535 -20.95 -5.13 20.77
N GLU A 536 -21.91 -5.71 20.05
CA GLU A 536 -21.79 -7.01 19.36
C GLU A 536 -20.65 -7.01 18.31
N LEU A 537 -20.31 -5.86 17.74
CA LEU A 537 -19.14 -5.68 16.86
C LEU A 537 -17.81 -5.74 17.62
N LYS A 538 -17.71 -5.09 18.79
CA LYS A 538 -16.51 -5.10 19.65
C LYS A 538 -16.29 -6.44 20.35
N GLU A 539 -17.38 -7.17 20.62
CA GLU A 539 -17.38 -8.54 21.15
C GLU A 539 -17.13 -9.61 20.07
N MET A 540 -17.01 -9.24 18.78
CA MET A 540 -16.76 -10.20 17.71
C MET A 540 -15.40 -10.89 17.89
N SER A 541 -15.41 -12.24 17.91
CA SER A 541 -14.21 -13.07 18.01
C SER A 541 -13.09 -12.61 17.08
N GLN A 542 -11.86 -12.55 17.59
CA GLN A 542 -10.68 -12.14 16.80
C GLN A 542 -10.33 -13.11 15.65
N ARG A 543 -10.97 -14.28 15.55
CA ARG A 543 -10.89 -15.17 14.37
C ARG A 543 -11.90 -14.81 13.27
N GLN A 544 -12.83 -13.88 13.52
CA GLN A 544 -13.87 -13.45 12.58
C GLN A 544 -13.58 -12.07 12.00
N GLN A 545 -14.15 -11.82 10.83
CA GLN A 545 -14.11 -10.55 10.11
C GLN A 545 -15.43 -10.34 9.36
N ILE A 546 -15.67 -9.11 8.92
CA ILE A 546 -16.80 -8.77 8.05
C ILE A 546 -16.25 -8.13 6.78
N ILE A 547 -16.68 -8.63 5.62
CA ILE A 547 -16.41 -8.01 4.33
C ILE A 547 -17.68 -7.26 3.92
N ASN A 548 -17.56 -5.95 3.70
CA ASN A 548 -18.52 -5.18 2.93
C ASN A 548 -18.05 -5.14 1.47
N LEU A 549 -18.94 -5.41 0.52
CA LEU A 549 -18.62 -5.48 -0.90
C LEU A 549 -19.76 -4.88 -1.70
N GLU A 550 -19.42 -4.01 -2.66
CA GLU A 550 -20.39 -3.34 -3.52
C GLU A 550 -21.38 -4.34 -4.17
N ASN A 551 -22.66 -3.96 -4.26
CA ASN A 551 -23.76 -4.75 -4.81
C ASN A 551 -24.00 -6.14 -4.14
N THR A 552 -23.35 -6.41 -3.01
CA THR A 552 -23.46 -7.66 -2.24
C THR A 552 -23.91 -7.35 -0.81
N LYS A 553 -24.65 -8.26 -0.14
CA LYS A 553 -24.91 -8.10 1.30
C LYS A 553 -23.61 -8.35 2.10
N PRO A 554 -23.42 -7.75 3.29
CA PRO A 554 -22.21 -7.96 4.09
C PRO A 554 -21.93 -9.44 4.35
N ILE A 555 -20.67 -9.85 4.33
CA ILE A 555 -20.23 -11.24 4.48
C ILE A 555 -19.50 -11.39 5.80
N LYS A 556 -20.12 -12.04 6.79
CA LYS A 556 -19.42 -12.46 8.01
C LYS A 556 -18.68 -13.77 7.72
N CYS A 557 -17.37 -13.76 7.95
CA CYS A 557 -16.47 -14.86 7.59
C CYS A 557 -15.29 -14.95 8.57
N GLU A 558 -14.39 -15.90 8.36
CA GLU A 558 -13.21 -16.13 9.17
C GLU A 558 -11.99 -15.40 8.58
N LYS A 559 -11.10 -14.93 9.46
CA LYS A 559 -9.77 -14.48 9.08
C LYS A 559 -8.93 -15.69 8.69
N ILE A 560 -7.94 -15.46 7.84
CA ILE A 560 -6.90 -16.46 7.55
C ILE A 560 -5.82 -16.37 8.65
N ALA A 561 -5.19 -17.51 8.95
CA ALA A 561 -3.91 -17.55 9.64
C ALA A 561 -2.95 -18.41 8.82
N TYR A 562 -2.02 -17.79 8.09
CA TYR A 562 -1.20 -18.52 7.10
C TYR A 562 -0.43 -19.70 7.72
N PHE A 563 0.00 -19.57 8.98
CA PHE A 563 0.74 -20.61 9.71
C PHE A 563 -0.11 -21.79 10.18
N GLN A 564 -1.45 -21.66 10.16
CA GLN A 564 -2.39 -22.74 10.49
C GLN A 564 -2.97 -23.42 9.24
N ASP A 565 -2.64 -22.93 8.04
CA ASP A 565 -3.24 -23.39 6.79
C ASP A 565 -2.17 -23.98 5.86
N HIS A 566 -2.34 -25.27 5.54
CA HIS A 566 -1.40 -26.03 4.72
C HIS A 566 -1.15 -25.38 3.35
N VAL A 567 -2.10 -24.65 2.76
CA VAL A 567 -1.93 -24.00 1.44
C VAL A 567 -0.82 -22.95 1.47
N PHE A 568 -0.65 -22.22 2.57
CA PHE A 568 0.45 -21.24 2.70
C PHE A 568 1.69 -21.86 3.34
N MET A 569 1.53 -22.81 4.27
CA MET A 569 2.68 -23.47 4.87
C MET A 569 3.46 -24.33 3.88
N ASP A 570 2.80 -25.08 3.00
CA ASP A 570 3.48 -25.92 2.03
C ASP A 570 4.13 -25.07 0.91
N ARG A 571 3.62 -23.85 0.66
CA ARG A 571 4.28 -22.82 -0.15
C ARG A 571 5.59 -22.33 0.49
N LEU A 572 5.58 -21.99 1.78
CA LEU A 572 6.79 -21.60 2.51
C LEU A 572 7.82 -22.74 2.59
N LYS A 573 7.39 -23.96 2.94
CA LYS A 573 8.25 -25.17 2.92
C LYS A 573 8.88 -25.44 1.56
N SER A 574 8.29 -24.97 0.46
CA SER A 574 8.87 -25.13 -0.88
C SER A 574 10.12 -24.28 -1.11
N VAL A 575 10.39 -23.27 -0.28
CA VAL A 575 11.57 -22.38 -0.37
C VAL A 575 12.46 -22.38 0.88
N ALA A 576 11.98 -22.92 1.99
CA ALA A 576 12.60 -22.86 3.30
C ALA A 576 13.08 -24.25 3.77
N PRO A 577 14.38 -24.61 3.63
CA PRO A 577 14.93 -25.91 4.01
C PRO A 577 14.67 -26.37 5.45
N SER A 578 14.64 -25.46 6.44
CA SER A 578 14.32 -25.83 7.83
C SER A 578 12.86 -26.27 7.97
N LEU A 579 11.93 -25.54 7.34
CA LEU A 579 10.50 -25.87 7.36
C LEU A 579 10.21 -27.14 6.54
N ALA A 580 10.92 -27.35 5.43
CA ALA A 580 10.77 -28.54 4.59
C ALA A 580 11.02 -29.85 5.36
N LYS A 581 11.99 -29.86 6.29
CA LYS A 581 12.31 -31.01 7.15
C LYS A 581 11.16 -31.47 8.06
N LEU A 582 10.14 -30.62 8.27
CA LEU A 582 8.94 -30.96 9.06
C LEU A 582 7.89 -31.78 8.26
N GLY A 583 8.04 -31.88 6.94
CA GLY A 583 7.14 -32.62 6.06
C GLY A 583 5.69 -32.14 6.18
N LYS A 584 4.76 -33.04 6.51
CA LYS A 584 3.33 -32.69 6.67
C LYS A 584 3.01 -31.93 7.96
N LYS A 585 3.88 -31.89 8.97
CA LYS A 585 3.59 -31.17 10.22
C LYS A 585 3.53 -29.65 10.00
N LEU A 586 2.77 -28.95 10.84
CA LEU A 586 2.85 -27.50 10.96
C LEU A 586 4.03 -27.13 11.88
N PRO A 587 4.79 -26.07 11.59
CA PRO A 587 5.86 -25.59 12.46
C PRO A 587 5.32 -24.94 13.74
N THR A 588 6.14 -24.90 14.77
CA THR A 588 5.90 -24.02 15.93
C THR A 588 6.15 -22.56 15.57
N LYS A 589 5.62 -21.63 16.39
CA LYS A 589 5.89 -20.19 16.26
C LYS A 589 7.41 -19.91 16.15
N LYS A 590 8.21 -20.49 17.04
CA LYS A 590 9.66 -20.31 17.02
C LYS A 590 10.29 -20.83 15.72
N GLN A 591 9.91 -22.01 15.24
CA GLN A 591 10.44 -22.55 13.97
C GLN A 591 10.12 -21.65 12.77
N LEU A 592 8.98 -20.94 12.79
CA LEU A 592 8.70 -19.90 11.79
C LEU A 592 9.61 -18.70 11.97
N GLU A 593 9.70 -18.13 13.16
CA GLU A 593 10.55 -16.97 13.47
C GLU A 593 12.03 -17.23 13.15
N ASP A 594 12.55 -18.42 13.46
CA ASP A 594 13.89 -18.88 13.09
C ASP A 594 14.05 -18.95 11.55
N SER A 595 13.03 -19.36 10.78
CA SER A 595 13.13 -19.53 9.31
C SER A 595 13.20 -18.22 8.50
N TRP A 596 12.48 -17.17 8.89
CA TRP A 596 12.62 -15.86 8.23
C TRP A 596 13.61 -14.94 8.93
N GLY A 597 13.91 -15.16 10.21
CA GLY A 597 15.01 -14.50 10.93
C GLY A 597 16.41 -14.94 10.47
N SER A 598 16.57 -16.19 10.03
CA SER A 598 17.80 -16.68 9.36
C SER A 598 17.87 -16.33 7.86
N GLY A 599 16.83 -15.72 7.30
CA GLY A 599 16.78 -15.34 5.89
C GLY A 599 16.57 -16.50 4.90
N GLU A 600 16.35 -17.76 5.33
CA GLU A 600 16.17 -18.86 4.37
C GLU A 600 14.92 -18.69 3.47
N CYS A 601 13.92 -17.94 3.93
CA CYS A 601 12.72 -17.51 3.18
C CYS A 601 12.92 -16.28 2.27
N ALA A 602 14.09 -15.62 2.32
CA ALA A 602 14.40 -14.41 1.57
C ALA A 602 15.19 -14.67 0.27
N VAL A 603 15.13 -13.72 -0.67
CA VAL A 603 16.13 -13.60 -1.75
C VAL A 603 17.33 -12.81 -1.25
N ASP A 604 18.50 -13.08 -1.81
CA ASP A 604 19.70 -12.30 -1.58
C ASP A 604 19.55 -10.87 -2.13
N VAL A 605 20.17 -9.90 -1.46
CA VAL A 605 20.06 -8.47 -1.78
C VAL A 605 21.46 -7.92 -1.98
N PRO A 606 21.75 -7.18 -3.07
CA PRO A 606 23.06 -6.60 -3.30
C PRO A 606 23.41 -5.58 -2.22
N TYR A 607 24.70 -5.53 -1.89
CA TYR A 607 25.28 -4.53 -1.01
C TYR A 607 25.72 -3.31 -1.84
N LEU A 608 25.43 -2.11 -1.36
CA LEU A 608 25.99 -0.88 -1.90
C LEU A 608 27.49 -0.82 -1.63
N ASN A 609 28.30 -0.82 -2.69
CA ASN A 609 29.73 -0.51 -2.58
C ASN A 609 29.90 1.01 -2.39
N LEU A 610 29.99 1.42 -1.12
CA LEU A 610 30.07 2.84 -0.74
C LEU A 610 31.43 3.46 -1.11
N ASP A 611 32.52 2.70 -1.05
CA ASP A 611 33.86 3.18 -1.44
C ASP A 611 33.94 3.48 -2.93
N LEU A 612 33.34 2.62 -3.77
CA LEU A 612 33.18 2.86 -5.20
C LEU A 612 32.29 4.08 -5.47
N HIS A 613 31.17 4.20 -4.75
CA HIS A 613 30.29 5.36 -4.87
C HIS A 613 31.03 6.66 -4.50
N GLU A 614 31.77 6.69 -3.40
CA GLU A 614 32.60 7.84 -3.01
C GLU A 614 33.68 8.14 -4.04
N ALA A 615 34.35 7.12 -4.58
CA ALA A 615 35.37 7.28 -5.62
C ALA A 615 34.80 7.86 -6.91
N VAL A 616 33.61 7.44 -7.35
CA VAL A 616 32.88 8.02 -8.48
C VAL A 616 32.48 9.47 -8.18
N VAL A 617 31.90 9.72 -7.01
CA VAL A 617 31.44 11.05 -6.56
C VAL A 617 32.58 12.07 -6.49
N GLN A 618 33.77 11.64 -6.08
CA GLN A 618 34.98 12.48 -6.00
C GLN A 618 35.84 12.43 -7.28
N ALA A 619 35.41 11.71 -8.33
CA ALA A 619 36.17 11.47 -9.56
C ALA A 619 37.63 10.98 -9.32
N ARG A 620 37.83 10.11 -8.32
CA ARG A 620 39.13 9.54 -7.94
C ARG A 620 39.66 8.61 -9.05
N MET A 621 40.45 9.14 -9.96
CA MET A 621 41.17 8.34 -10.96
C MET A 621 42.55 7.90 -10.46
N ARG A 622 42.91 6.65 -10.77
CA ARG A 622 44.29 6.13 -10.71
C ARG A 622 44.58 5.32 -11.96
N GLU A 623 45.85 5.23 -12.33
CA GLU A 623 46.28 4.30 -13.38
C GLU A 623 46.15 2.84 -12.88
N LEU A 624 45.75 1.93 -13.78
CA LEU A 624 45.88 0.49 -13.55
C LEU A 624 47.35 0.10 -13.62
N LYS A 625 47.81 -0.67 -12.64
CA LYS A 625 49.13 -1.27 -12.60
C LYS A 625 49.05 -2.71 -13.11
N PRO A 626 50.14 -3.29 -13.65
CA PRO A 626 50.15 -4.70 -14.05
C PRO A 626 49.75 -5.68 -12.93
N ALA A 627 49.98 -5.32 -11.67
CA ALA A 627 49.58 -6.09 -10.49
C ALA A 627 48.06 -6.01 -10.16
N ASP A 628 47.33 -5.03 -10.72
CA ASP A 628 45.86 -5.02 -10.67
C ASP A 628 45.31 -6.00 -11.71
N VAL A 629 45.83 -5.93 -12.94
CA VAL A 629 45.46 -6.83 -14.06
C VAL A 629 45.72 -8.30 -13.72
N ALA A 630 46.86 -8.58 -13.08
CA ALA A 630 47.27 -9.94 -12.71
C ALA A 630 46.40 -10.61 -11.62
N LYS A 631 45.39 -9.93 -11.08
CA LYS A 631 44.41 -10.49 -10.12
C LYS A 631 43.02 -10.72 -10.71
N GLY A 632 42.84 -10.49 -12.02
CA GLY A 632 41.52 -10.38 -12.63
C GLY A 632 40.91 -8.99 -12.44
N ILE A 633 40.09 -8.56 -13.39
CA ILE A 633 39.52 -7.21 -13.44
C ILE A 633 37.99 -7.31 -13.29
N ASP A 634 37.48 -7.13 -12.07
CA ASP A 634 36.02 -6.98 -11.90
C ASP A 634 35.57 -5.58 -12.34
N LEU A 635 35.04 -5.50 -13.57
CA LEU A 635 34.44 -4.29 -14.15
C LEU A 635 33.32 -3.70 -13.28
N ARG A 636 32.66 -4.49 -12.41
CA ARG A 636 31.62 -4.01 -11.49
C ARG A 636 32.21 -3.10 -10.39
N THR A 637 33.52 -3.22 -10.12
CA THR A 637 34.26 -2.40 -9.14
C THR A 637 35.01 -1.22 -9.76
N LEU A 638 34.93 -1.01 -11.08
CA LEU A 638 35.76 -0.04 -11.81
C LEU A 638 34.94 0.96 -12.62
N ALA A 639 35.03 2.23 -12.23
CA ALA A 639 34.59 3.35 -13.03
C ALA A 639 35.59 3.62 -14.17
N LEU A 640 35.50 2.85 -15.26
CA LEU A 640 36.39 2.98 -16.41
C LEU A 640 36.06 4.21 -17.27
N ASP A 641 37.01 5.14 -17.34
CA ASP A 641 36.99 6.25 -18.30
C ASP A 641 37.50 5.80 -19.67
N PHE A 642 36.58 5.30 -20.49
CA PHE A 642 36.88 4.86 -21.86
C PHE A 642 37.37 5.98 -22.79
N SER A 643 37.27 7.27 -22.43
CA SER A 643 37.81 8.37 -23.26
C SER A 643 39.34 8.40 -23.31
N LYS A 644 40.00 7.68 -22.39
CA LYS A 644 41.46 7.56 -22.29
C LYS A 644 42.01 6.20 -22.69
N VAL A 645 41.16 5.25 -23.10
CA VAL A 645 41.62 4.02 -23.74
C VAL A 645 42.23 4.43 -25.08
N PRO A 646 43.53 4.18 -25.33
CA PRO A 646 44.20 4.68 -26.52
C PRO A 646 43.66 3.95 -27.75
N LEU A 647 42.71 4.58 -28.44
CA LEU A 647 42.32 4.16 -29.78
C LEU A 647 43.55 4.28 -30.69
N PRO A 648 44.02 3.18 -31.31
CA PRO A 648 45.25 3.19 -32.10
C PRO A 648 45.10 4.04 -33.37
N GLU A 649 45.63 5.25 -33.33
CA GLU A 649 45.65 6.17 -34.46
C GLU A 649 46.66 5.74 -35.54
N GLY A 650 46.16 5.13 -36.62
CA GLY A 650 46.88 5.08 -37.90
C GLY A 650 46.97 3.71 -38.56
N ALA A 651 46.41 3.63 -39.77
CA ALA A 651 46.77 2.73 -40.87
C ALA A 651 47.07 1.24 -40.54
N GLY A 652 46.02 0.41 -40.61
CA GLY A 652 46.19 -1.02 -40.94
C GLY A 652 46.44 -1.93 -39.74
N ILE A 653 45.45 -2.03 -38.85
CA ILE A 653 45.34 -3.15 -37.92
C ILE A 653 44.65 -4.27 -38.69
N GLU A 654 45.32 -5.42 -38.84
CA GLU A 654 44.71 -6.59 -39.47
C GLU A 654 43.55 -7.10 -38.59
N PRO A 655 42.45 -7.63 -39.15
CA PRO A 655 41.28 -8.06 -38.37
C PRO A 655 41.64 -9.01 -37.22
N GLU A 656 42.56 -9.94 -37.47
CA GLU A 656 43.09 -10.91 -36.50
C GLU A 656 43.73 -10.26 -35.26
N GLN A 657 44.24 -9.02 -35.36
CA GLN A 657 44.81 -8.29 -34.21
C GLN A 657 43.74 -7.55 -33.39
N VAL A 658 42.64 -7.12 -34.03
CA VAL A 658 41.48 -6.61 -33.30
C VAL A 658 40.79 -7.77 -32.58
N GLU A 659 40.61 -8.88 -33.29
CA GLU A 659 40.02 -10.13 -32.78
C GLU A 659 40.86 -10.64 -31.60
N ALA A 660 42.18 -10.84 -31.74
CA ALA A 660 43.03 -11.27 -30.63
C ALA A 660 43.13 -10.29 -29.44
N PHE A 661 42.91 -8.97 -29.63
CA PHE A 661 42.82 -8.02 -28.51
C PHE A 661 41.46 -8.09 -27.81
N VAL A 662 40.38 -8.24 -28.57
CA VAL A 662 39.01 -8.39 -28.06
C VAL A 662 38.85 -9.73 -27.35
N ASP A 663 39.29 -10.83 -27.97
CA ASP A 663 39.33 -12.16 -27.39
C ASP A 663 40.23 -12.18 -26.16
N GLY A 664 41.44 -11.61 -26.20
CA GLY A 664 42.31 -11.50 -25.03
C GLY A 664 41.73 -10.66 -23.89
N PHE A 665 40.86 -9.70 -24.19
CA PHE A 665 40.10 -8.94 -23.18
C PHE A 665 38.93 -9.76 -22.61
N PHE A 666 38.21 -10.53 -23.43
CA PHE A 666 37.11 -11.38 -22.99
C PHE A 666 37.57 -12.68 -22.31
N ASP A 667 38.69 -13.30 -22.71
CA ASP A 667 39.34 -14.40 -21.99
C ASP A 667 39.75 -13.94 -20.57
N ALA A 668 40.30 -12.73 -20.44
CA ALA A 668 40.62 -12.13 -19.15
C ALA A 668 39.36 -11.76 -18.33
N LEU A 669 38.23 -11.53 -19.00
CA LEU A 669 36.94 -11.28 -18.37
C LEU A 669 36.29 -12.59 -17.88
N ASP A 670 36.35 -13.66 -18.67
CA ASP A 670 35.78 -14.96 -18.32
C ASP A 670 36.64 -15.66 -17.25
N ALA A 671 37.96 -15.53 -17.30
CA ALA A 671 38.86 -15.95 -16.21
C ALA A 671 38.69 -15.14 -14.92
N ALA A 672 38.04 -13.96 -14.97
CA ALA A 672 37.63 -13.19 -13.79
C ALA A 672 36.18 -13.47 -13.36
N ASN A 673 35.35 -14.09 -14.22
CA ASN A 673 33.99 -14.54 -13.89
C ASN A 673 33.90 -16.02 -13.53
N SER A 674 34.97 -16.81 -13.71
CA SER A 674 35.10 -18.17 -13.19
C SER A 674 35.24 -18.13 -11.66
N TYR A 675 34.11 -18.00 -10.97
CA TYR A 675 34.01 -18.22 -9.53
C TYR A 675 34.47 -19.63 -9.19
N ASP A 676 35.50 -19.73 -8.35
CA ASP A 676 35.97 -20.99 -7.81
C ASP A 676 35.26 -21.28 -6.47
N ASP A 677 34.27 -22.17 -6.49
CA ASP A 677 33.59 -22.65 -5.30
C ASP A 677 34.49 -23.55 -4.40
N SER A 678 35.74 -23.85 -4.80
CA SER A 678 36.64 -24.79 -4.09
C SER A 678 37.55 -24.18 -3.01
N GLU A 679 37.54 -22.85 -2.79
CA GLU A 679 38.15 -22.23 -1.60
C GLU A 679 37.18 -22.10 -0.39
N ALA A 680 36.03 -22.77 -0.43
CA ALA A 680 35.37 -23.21 0.80
C ALA A 680 36.16 -24.40 1.39
N PRO A 681 36.56 -24.40 2.68
CA PRO A 681 37.34 -25.49 3.24
C PRO A 681 36.56 -26.81 3.18
N GLU A 682 37.18 -27.86 2.65
CA GLU A 682 36.57 -29.19 2.56
C GLU A 682 36.18 -29.67 3.96
N VAL A 683 34.89 -30.00 4.13
CA VAL A 683 34.37 -30.60 5.36
C VAL A 683 34.40 -32.11 5.19
N ASP A 684 35.38 -32.76 5.81
CA ASP A 684 35.48 -34.22 5.85
C ASP A 684 34.21 -34.89 6.44
N ASP A 685 33.88 -36.08 5.94
CA ASP A 685 32.61 -36.79 6.17
C ASP A 685 32.54 -37.55 7.52
N ASP A 686 33.33 -37.12 8.52
CA ASP A 686 33.29 -37.62 9.90
C ASP A 686 33.16 -36.48 10.93
N GLY A 687 31.91 -36.18 11.29
CA GLY A 687 31.51 -35.02 12.11
C GLY A 687 32.05 -34.98 13.55
N ALA A 688 33.33 -34.65 13.70
CA ALA A 688 34.03 -34.41 14.96
C ALA A 688 35.09 -33.31 14.79
N SER A 689 34.66 -32.04 14.71
CA SER A 689 35.58 -30.90 14.74
C SER A 689 36.33 -30.86 16.08
N GLU A 690 37.65 -31.09 16.08
CA GLU A 690 38.47 -30.86 17.27
C GLU A 690 38.43 -29.37 17.64
N ARG A 691 38.40 -29.09 18.95
CA ARG A 691 38.42 -27.72 19.47
C ARG A 691 39.86 -27.18 19.33
N PRO A 692 40.08 -25.92 18.89
CA PRO A 692 41.40 -25.29 18.89
C PRO A 692 42.08 -25.41 20.25
N SER A 693 43.40 -25.55 20.24
CA SER A 693 44.16 -25.73 21.49
C SER A 693 44.11 -24.47 22.35
N ASP A 694 44.21 -24.64 23.68
CA ASP A 694 44.20 -23.51 24.60
C ASP A 694 45.41 -22.56 24.37
N ASP A 695 46.51 -23.06 23.78
CA ASP A 695 47.67 -22.24 23.35
C ASP A 695 47.36 -21.36 22.11
N GLU A 696 46.53 -21.83 21.17
CA GLU A 696 46.09 -21.03 20.01
C GLU A 696 45.08 -19.96 20.41
N LEU A 697 44.18 -20.27 21.36
CA LEU A 697 43.29 -19.29 21.97
C LEU A 697 44.08 -18.21 22.73
N ALA A 698 45.10 -18.61 23.50
CA ALA A 698 45.98 -17.67 24.19
C ALA A 698 46.78 -16.77 23.22
N ALA A 699 47.14 -17.26 22.04
CA ALA A 699 47.81 -16.45 21.01
C ALA A 699 46.89 -15.38 20.38
N LEU A 700 45.59 -15.68 20.22
CA LEU A 700 44.60 -14.74 19.71
C LEU A 700 44.26 -13.65 20.75
N ASP A 701 44.03 -14.02 22.01
CA ASP A 701 43.83 -13.06 23.10
C ASP A 701 45.06 -12.14 23.30
N ALA A 702 46.28 -12.67 23.09
CA ALA A 702 47.50 -11.87 23.14
C ALA A 702 47.61 -10.83 22.01
N GLN A 703 47.09 -11.11 20.81
CA GLN A 703 47.06 -10.13 19.71
C GLN A 703 45.98 -9.05 19.88
N ALA A 704 44.96 -9.30 20.71
CA ALA A 704 43.92 -8.32 21.03
C ALA A 704 44.33 -7.30 22.11
N ALA A 705 45.53 -7.43 22.71
CA ALA A 705 45.94 -6.67 23.89
C ALA A 705 46.92 -5.50 23.63
N ASP A 706 47.41 -5.33 22.40
CA ASP A 706 48.58 -4.47 22.09
C ASP A 706 48.26 -3.17 21.29
N ASP A 707 46.99 -2.87 20.96
CA ASP A 707 46.60 -1.70 20.13
C ASP A 707 45.66 -0.67 20.81
N ASP A 708 45.43 -0.79 22.12
CA ASP A 708 44.62 0.16 22.91
C ASP A 708 45.54 0.98 23.84
N GLY A 709 46.14 2.08 23.31
CA GLY A 709 47.41 2.58 23.89
C GLY A 709 47.84 4.03 23.70
N GLN A 710 46.95 5.01 23.45
CA GLN A 710 47.37 6.43 23.52
C GLN A 710 46.29 7.46 23.89
N GLU A 711 45.98 7.58 25.19
CA GLU A 711 45.34 8.77 25.75
C GLU A 711 46.32 9.96 25.80
N ILE A 712 45.83 11.19 25.57
CA ILE A 712 46.56 12.44 25.86
C ILE A 712 45.84 13.19 26.98
N ALA A 713 46.57 13.42 28.08
CA ALA A 713 45.99 13.83 29.35
C ALA A 713 45.60 15.31 29.47
N VAL A 714 44.56 15.57 30.26
CA VAL A 714 44.18 16.91 30.75
C VAL A 714 44.83 17.15 32.12
N ASN A 715 45.42 18.33 32.32
CA ASN A 715 45.63 18.91 33.66
C ASN A 715 45.79 20.44 33.59
N SER A 716 45.65 21.12 34.73
CA SER A 716 45.29 22.55 34.82
C SER A 716 46.19 23.38 35.76
N VAL A 717 45.82 24.67 35.95
CA VAL A 717 46.20 25.63 37.03
C VAL A 717 47.21 26.76 36.67
N GLU A 718 46.63 27.93 36.31
CA GLU A 718 46.82 29.29 36.88
C GLU A 718 48.12 30.15 36.82
N HIS A 719 47.91 31.44 36.46
CA HIS A 719 48.52 32.72 36.96
C HIS A 719 50.07 32.94 36.92
N ALA A 720 50.64 34.15 36.74
CA ALA A 720 50.22 35.50 36.27
C ALA A 720 51.53 36.36 36.10
N ASP A 721 51.63 37.69 35.89
CA ASP A 721 50.73 38.86 35.78
C ASP A 721 51.07 39.63 34.45
N ASP A 722 51.10 40.95 34.20
CA ASP A 722 50.84 42.24 34.93
C ASP A 722 50.64 43.41 33.90
N GLU A 723 50.48 44.64 34.40
CA GLU A 723 50.55 45.99 33.79
C GLU A 723 49.40 46.53 32.87
N THR A 724 48.87 47.69 33.27
CA THR A 724 48.03 48.65 32.52
C THR A 724 48.60 50.07 32.70
N PRO A 725 48.28 51.06 31.84
CA PRO A 725 47.16 52.00 32.08
C PRO A 725 46.23 52.16 30.85
N ALA A 726 44.96 52.61 30.94
CA ALA A 726 44.46 54.00 31.15
C ALA A 726 45.01 55.03 30.11
N ASP A 727 44.23 55.99 29.58
CA ASP A 727 43.14 56.77 30.21
C ASP A 727 42.22 57.53 29.19
N GLU A 728 41.19 58.22 29.70
CA GLU A 728 40.46 59.40 29.11
C GLU A 728 39.64 59.33 27.78
N LEU A 729 38.66 60.21 27.47
CA LEU A 729 37.52 60.81 28.23
C LEU A 729 36.52 61.58 27.28
N VAL A 730 35.22 61.56 27.60
CA VAL A 730 34.21 62.68 27.52
C VAL A 730 33.80 63.42 26.18
N THR A 731 32.53 63.17 25.77
CA THR A 731 31.45 64.09 25.31
C THR A 731 31.38 64.87 23.96
N SER A 732 30.36 64.51 23.16
CA SER A 732 29.21 65.36 22.72
C SER A 732 29.26 66.40 21.56
N SER A 733 28.05 66.73 21.08
CA SER A 733 27.63 67.86 20.20
C SER A 733 27.89 67.75 18.68
N SER A 734 27.17 68.47 17.78
CA SER A 734 25.73 68.36 17.48
C SER A 734 25.26 69.17 16.23
N LYS A 735 24.72 68.50 15.20
CA LYS A 735 23.85 69.07 14.10
C LYS A 735 24.48 70.23 13.28
N PRO A 736 23.77 70.91 12.34
CA PRO A 736 22.55 70.59 11.55
C PRO A 736 22.92 70.00 10.15
N GLY A 737 22.05 69.62 9.19
CA GLY A 737 20.65 69.95 8.83
C GLY A 737 20.61 70.75 7.51
N GLY A 738 19.72 70.53 6.53
CA GLY A 738 18.64 69.53 6.40
C GLY A 738 17.72 69.83 5.18
N ALA A 739 16.49 69.30 5.20
CA ALA A 739 15.35 69.60 4.29
C ALA A 739 15.40 68.99 2.85
N SER A 740 14.29 68.73 2.13
CA SER A 740 12.86 68.97 2.46
C SER A 740 11.85 68.07 1.68
N VAL A 741 10.73 67.69 2.33
CA VAL A 741 9.33 67.71 1.78
C VAL A 741 8.96 66.70 0.65
N ALA A 742 7.76 66.09 0.55
CA ALA A 742 6.47 66.27 1.25
C ALA A 742 5.70 64.95 1.48
N LYS A 743 4.77 64.95 2.46
CA LYS A 743 3.51 64.20 2.47
C LYS A 743 2.50 64.96 3.37
N PRO A 744 1.22 65.11 3.01
CA PRO A 744 0.23 65.85 3.83
C PRO A 744 -0.65 64.93 4.69
N GLU A 745 -1.15 65.49 5.80
CA GLU A 745 -2.17 64.91 6.70
C GLU A 745 -3.25 65.96 7.04
N SER A 746 -4.43 65.52 7.47
CA SER A 746 -5.45 66.19 8.34
C SER A 746 -6.79 65.44 8.22
N HIS A 747 -7.77 65.51 9.13
CA HIS A 747 -7.91 66.15 10.46
C HIS A 747 -8.73 65.18 11.38
N ALA A 748 -9.03 65.56 12.62
CA ALA A 748 -9.82 64.74 13.57
C ALA A 748 -11.01 65.51 14.17
N GLU A 749 -12.01 64.76 14.67
CA GLU A 749 -13.21 65.19 15.43
C GLU A 749 -14.26 66.04 14.66
N PRO A 750 -15.57 66.04 15.04
CA PRO A 750 -16.13 65.81 16.39
C PRO A 750 -17.39 64.90 16.50
N GLU A 751 -17.90 64.80 17.73
CA GLU A 751 -19.25 64.33 18.15
C GLU A 751 -20.08 65.53 18.71
N PRO A 752 -21.38 65.45 19.16
CA PRO A 752 -22.28 64.29 19.40
C PRO A 752 -23.79 64.50 18.96
N VAL A 753 -24.70 63.60 19.43
CA VAL A 753 -26.19 63.72 19.63
C VAL A 753 -27.13 63.74 18.37
N PRO A 754 -28.46 63.40 18.47
CA PRO A 754 -29.05 62.05 18.51
C PRO A 754 -30.17 61.79 17.45
N ASP A 755 -30.80 60.60 17.47
CA ASP A 755 -32.26 60.46 17.29
C ASP A 755 -32.83 59.20 18.00
N HIS A 756 -34.16 59.11 18.14
CA HIS A 756 -34.91 58.09 18.87
C HIS A 756 -35.53 56.99 17.98
N GLY A 757 -35.63 55.75 18.48
CA GLY A 757 -36.41 54.67 17.83
C GLY A 757 -36.64 53.46 18.74
N LEU A 758 -37.86 53.30 19.27
CA LEU A 758 -38.25 52.20 20.17
C LEU A 758 -38.65 50.93 19.40
N GLY A 759 -38.26 49.74 19.87
CA GLY A 759 -38.58 48.47 19.17
C GLY A 759 -38.21 47.15 19.88
N HIS A 760 -38.78 46.90 21.06
CA HIS A 760 -38.94 45.62 21.80
C HIS A 760 -38.17 44.32 21.42
N ASP A 761 -37.61 43.71 22.48
CA ASP A 761 -37.58 42.28 22.82
C ASP A 761 -36.93 41.24 21.89
N GLN A 762 -35.68 40.88 22.20
CA GLN A 762 -35.39 39.52 22.74
C GLN A 762 -34.07 39.52 23.54
N ALA A 763 -33.80 38.43 24.27
CA ALA A 763 -32.71 38.35 25.24
C ALA A 763 -31.59 37.43 24.76
N ASP A 764 -30.41 38.00 24.53
CA ASP A 764 -29.16 37.24 24.39
C ASP A 764 -28.55 36.99 25.77
N ILE A 765 -28.15 35.75 26.02
CA ILE A 765 -27.38 35.33 27.18
C ILE A 765 -26.05 34.81 26.65
N GLU A 766 -24.98 35.58 26.84
CA GLU A 766 -23.62 35.06 26.67
C GLU A 766 -23.30 34.11 27.85
N PRO A 767 -22.84 32.87 27.59
CA PRO A 767 -22.35 32.00 28.63
C PRO A 767 -20.86 32.31 28.90
N ASP A 768 -20.58 32.92 30.05
CA ASP A 768 -19.21 32.98 30.58
C ASP A 768 -18.64 31.55 30.69
N GLY A 769 -17.38 31.39 30.29
CA GLY A 769 -16.63 30.15 30.50
C GLY A 769 -16.18 30.00 31.96
N PRO A 770 -15.95 28.77 32.45
CA PRO A 770 -15.36 28.55 33.76
C PRO A 770 -13.96 29.19 33.83
N THR A 771 -13.62 29.73 35.01
CA THR A 771 -12.32 30.35 35.24
C THR A 771 -11.23 29.31 35.49
N ASP A 772 -9.96 29.72 35.45
CA ASP A 772 -8.84 28.81 35.73
C ASP A 772 -8.87 28.27 37.18
N GLU A 773 -9.52 28.96 38.13
CA GLU A 773 -9.75 28.44 39.49
C GLU A 773 -10.86 27.36 39.52
N ASP A 774 -11.92 27.50 38.70
CA ASP A 774 -12.95 26.46 38.55
C ASP A 774 -12.35 25.19 37.91
N LEU A 775 -11.50 25.37 36.89
CA LEU A 775 -10.78 24.27 36.23
C LEU A 775 -9.80 23.56 37.17
N ALA A 776 -9.11 24.31 38.05
CA ALA A 776 -8.25 23.73 39.07
C ALA A 776 -9.05 22.92 40.11
N ALA A 777 -10.18 23.45 40.60
CA ALA A 777 -11.04 22.73 41.55
C ALA A 777 -11.61 21.42 40.98
N MET A 778 -11.90 21.38 39.68
CA MET A 778 -12.37 20.15 39.00
C MET A 778 -11.29 19.08 38.80
N MET A 779 -10.01 19.35 39.14
CA MET A 779 -8.92 18.36 39.02
C MET A 779 -8.58 17.61 40.32
N GLU A 780 -9.01 18.07 41.50
CA GLU A 780 -8.71 17.37 42.77
C GLU A 780 -9.69 16.22 43.09
N ASP A 781 -10.91 16.25 42.55
CA ASP A 781 -12.02 15.34 42.92
C ASP A 781 -12.02 14.00 42.15
N PHE A 782 -10.91 13.63 41.50
CA PHE A 782 -10.82 12.44 40.63
C PHE A 782 -9.66 11.48 40.96
N THR A 783 -9.47 11.19 42.25
CA THR A 783 -8.64 10.06 42.71
C THR A 783 -9.50 8.80 42.93
N PRO A 784 -9.44 7.78 42.04
CA PRO A 784 -10.16 6.53 42.27
C PRO A 784 -9.49 5.69 43.38
N PRO A 785 -10.25 4.81 44.07
CA PRO A 785 -9.68 3.86 45.02
C PRO A 785 -8.71 2.86 44.36
N ASP A 786 -7.73 2.42 45.14
CA ASP A 786 -6.70 1.44 44.74
C ASP A 786 -7.25 0.00 44.79
N ASP A 787 -8.14 -0.34 43.84
CA ASP A 787 -8.76 -1.66 43.71
C ASP A 787 -8.19 -2.45 42.52
N GLY A 788 -7.18 -3.28 42.78
CA GLY A 788 -6.94 -4.52 42.02
C GLY A 788 -6.30 -4.41 40.63
N VAL A 789 -5.00 -4.11 40.57
CA VAL A 789 -4.17 -4.57 39.44
C VAL A 789 -4.17 -6.11 39.43
N MET A 790 -4.56 -6.71 38.31
CA MET A 790 -4.57 -8.17 38.15
C MET A 790 -3.13 -8.71 38.10
N ASP A 791 -2.86 -9.81 38.81
CA ASP A 791 -1.51 -10.38 38.93
C ASP A 791 -0.95 -10.77 37.55
N GLU A 792 0.36 -10.64 37.38
CA GLU A 792 1.07 -11.18 36.21
C GLU A 792 0.89 -12.70 36.10
N ALA A 793 0.75 -13.39 37.25
CA ALA A 793 0.38 -14.80 37.31
C ALA A 793 -1.03 -15.09 36.75
N ASP A 794 -2.03 -14.25 37.04
CA ASP A 794 -3.40 -14.40 36.52
C ASP A 794 -3.46 -14.06 35.02
N MET A 795 -2.66 -13.09 34.55
CA MET A 795 -2.49 -12.82 33.12
C MET A 795 -1.82 -13.98 32.37
N LEU A 796 -0.85 -14.66 32.99
CA LEU A 796 -0.20 -15.85 32.42
C LEU A 796 -1.16 -17.05 32.40
N ALA A 797 -1.94 -17.28 33.46
CA ALA A 797 -2.96 -18.34 33.47
C ALA A 797 -4.01 -18.15 32.35
N ALA A 798 -4.44 -16.90 32.10
CA ALA A 798 -5.35 -16.56 31.01
C ALA A 798 -4.73 -16.70 29.60
N LEU A 799 -3.41 -16.79 29.49
CA LEU A 799 -2.69 -17.10 28.24
C LEU A 799 -2.55 -18.61 28.03
N ASP A 800 -2.23 -19.38 29.08
CA ASP A 800 -2.20 -20.85 29.04
C ASP A 800 -3.57 -21.44 28.65
N GLU A 801 -4.69 -20.88 29.13
CA GLU A 801 -6.04 -21.27 28.68
C GLU A 801 -6.29 -21.01 27.18
N MET A 802 -5.52 -20.13 26.52
CA MET A 802 -5.58 -19.94 25.06
C MET A 802 -4.69 -20.92 24.27
N GLU A 803 -3.72 -21.59 24.90
CA GLU A 803 -2.84 -22.57 24.25
C GLU A 803 -3.43 -23.99 24.20
N ALA A 804 -4.54 -24.25 24.90
CA ALA A 804 -5.20 -25.55 24.98
C ALA A 804 -5.68 -26.08 23.61
N VAL A 805 -4.85 -26.89 22.95
CA VAL A 805 -5.19 -27.63 21.74
C VAL A 805 -6.21 -28.74 22.07
N PRO A 806 -7.41 -28.76 21.46
CA PRO A 806 -8.36 -29.84 21.69
C PRO A 806 -7.88 -31.14 21.04
N GLU A 807 -8.09 -32.28 21.71
CA GLU A 807 -7.87 -33.61 21.11
C GLU A 807 -8.76 -33.78 19.87
N TYR A 808 -8.13 -34.01 18.72
CA TYR A 808 -8.84 -34.36 17.49
C TYR A 808 -9.24 -35.83 17.52
N VAL A 809 -10.55 -36.09 17.43
CA VAL A 809 -11.07 -37.40 17.02
C VAL A 809 -10.81 -37.56 15.52
N GLU A 810 -10.27 -38.72 15.11
CA GLU A 810 -10.13 -39.06 13.69
C GLU A 810 -11.50 -39.27 13.04
N GLU A 811 -11.97 -38.28 12.27
CA GLU A 811 -13.03 -38.47 11.27
C GLU A 811 -12.42 -38.51 9.86
N ALA A 812 -13.04 -39.32 8.99
CA ALA A 812 -12.40 -39.86 7.79
C ALA A 812 -12.14 -38.85 6.66
N GLU A 813 -11.22 -39.22 5.77
CA GLU A 813 -10.87 -38.47 4.56
C GLU A 813 -12.12 -38.07 3.76
N SER A 814 -12.28 -36.76 3.52
CA SER A 814 -13.24 -36.22 2.57
C SER A 814 -12.51 -35.31 1.58
N ASP A 815 -12.89 -35.38 0.30
CA ASP A 815 -12.21 -34.70 -0.80
C ASP A 815 -12.16 -33.17 -0.59
N ALA A 816 -11.00 -32.69 -0.10
CA ALA A 816 -10.73 -31.27 -0.02
C ALA A 816 -10.56 -30.71 -1.45
N PRO A 817 -11.25 -29.60 -1.81
CA PRO A 817 -11.12 -29.03 -3.14
C PRO A 817 -9.71 -28.47 -3.35
N ILE A 818 -8.92 -29.15 -4.18
CA ILE A 818 -7.56 -28.74 -4.54
C ILE A 818 -7.60 -27.36 -5.22
N LEU A 819 -6.85 -26.40 -4.67
CA LEU A 819 -6.62 -25.12 -5.32
C LEU A 819 -5.72 -25.35 -6.55
N ASP A 820 -6.22 -25.11 -7.76
CA ASP A 820 -5.47 -25.40 -9.00
C ASP A 820 -4.22 -24.52 -9.12
N LEU A 821 -3.06 -25.11 -8.81
CA LEU A 821 -1.76 -24.45 -8.84
C LEU A 821 -1.33 -24.07 -10.28
N SER A 822 -1.88 -24.73 -11.30
CA SER A 822 -1.51 -24.45 -12.71
C SER A 822 -2.01 -23.09 -13.22
N VAL A 823 -2.74 -22.34 -12.39
CA VAL A 823 -3.09 -20.92 -12.62
C VAL A 823 -1.87 -19.99 -12.45
N LEU A 824 -0.81 -20.41 -11.74
CA LEU A 824 0.46 -19.65 -11.65
C LEU A 824 1.26 -19.69 -12.97
N ASP A 825 1.05 -20.74 -13.78
CA ASP A 825 1.83 -21.04 -14.98
C ASP A 825 1.14 -20.65 -16.30
N LYS A 826 -0.11 -20.16 -16.24
CA LYS A 826 -0.95 -19.91 -17.43
C LYS A 826 -1.24 -18.41 -17.61
N PRO A 827 -0.99 -17.82 -18.79
CA PRO A 827 -1.52 -16.49 -19.11
C PRO A 827 -3.06 -16.53 -19.19
N LEU A 828 -3.72 -15.47 -18.71
CA LEU A 828 -5.17 -15.39 -18.64
C LEU A 828 -5.82 -15.42 -20.05
N PRO A 829 -6.95 -16.11 -20.24
CA PRO A 829 -7.70 -16.03 -21.48
C PRO A 829 -8.36 -14.66 -21.63
N SER A 830 -8.21 -14.04 -22.80
CA SER A 830 -8.84 -12.75 -23.15
C SER A 830 -10.36 -12.78 -22.91
N ILE A 831 -10.84 -11.86 -22.08
CA ILE A 831 -12.28 -11.62 -21.88
C ILE A 831 -12.84 -11.02 -23.18
N LYS A 832 -13.61 -11.80 -23.93
CA LYS A 832 -14.38 -11.29 -25.08
C LYS A 832 -15.68 -10.66 -24.60
N ASN A 833 -16.01 -9.50 -25.17
CA ASN A 833 -17.14 -8.65 -24.81
C ASN A 833 -18.46 -9.43 -24.67
N ALA A 834 -19.20 -9.13 -23.60
CA ALA A 834 -20.55 -9.63 -23.36
C ALA A 834 -21.62 -8.81 -24.12
N ASP A 835 -21.45 -8.68 -25.45
CA ASP A 835 -22.48 -8.10 -26.33
C ASP A 835 -23.53 -9.16 -26.73
N ARG A 836 -24.65 -9.22 -26.01
CA ARG A 836 -25.97 -9.68 -26.53
C ARG A 836 -27.11 -9.53 -25.51
N HIS A 837 -28.09 -8.70 -25.90
CA HIS A 837 -29.54 -8.70 -25.57
C HIS A 837 -30.04 -9.40 -24.30
#